data_AF-A0A349P9D5-F1
#
_entry.id   AF-A0A349P9D5-F1
#
_cell.length_a   1.000
_cell.length_b   1.000
_cell.length_c   1.000
_cell.angle_alpha   90.00
_cell.angle_beta   90.00
_cell.angle_gamma   90.00
#
_symmetry.space_group_name_H-M   'P 1'
#
loop_
_entity.id
_entity.type
_entity.pdbx_description
1 polymer ?
#
loop_
_entity_poly.entity_id
_entity_poly.type
_entity_poly.pdbx_seq_one_letter_code
_entity_poly.pdbx_strand_id
1 'polypeptide(L)'
;MSKTLFSLLILSALNAGAAQTVKHSLKISLSPEAGTIEAEDTVSFPAAAEQFVFSLHKGLNPAAASGRLEVMPAGTAPGYETNFSSAPDIYETYRFVPGKPVRGFTLKYKGRLSHPLGEQVEQYARSFSETPGIISGEGCYLSGASGWYPHFAGTLVSYRLETLLPAPYIAVAGGARTAASSGGGQNRAVWEAAEPQDEINLACGPYTEYSLQDGRRSYYAFLRSPDRALADNYLEAAGKYVRLYSELIGEYPYTKFALVENFWETGYGIPSFTLLGPKVIRLPFIINSSYPHEILHNWWGNGVFVDYEKGNWCEGLTAYLADYLLAENRGKGTDYRVATLQKYADYVGTGGDFPLTSFRSRHSSASEAVGYGKALMFYHMLRRTMGDANFRGGLRSFYEDNKFKYASFEDLRKAFEKYTGAGRLAPFFDQWLRREGAPELALENARLTRALRGYDLEFTLAQKQAGPHYRLEIPAAIYLEGSDQPRIKTLTMNSREETYHYNAPLRPARIEIDPEFDLFRKLGPLETPPTLSRVLGARKPSIFLPAGEGAGPWRALADAWAKDPENIPEVLSDTAALPPDASYWVFGGENGLAPAFEEGLERYGARFTEESVTIENRRFSRKNHTFVFAAANPSDPAFSGALIVSGAMEKLPLLAAKLPHYGKYSWLVFDGAMNSLATGIWKAAGSPLSLDLPGAEAPAARSYPARVPLAAPPSVFSTERIYSDVNILALQPGGRGPGSPGLKKAAEHIASQFKKAGLKPFSGNSFRRTMDKTGRANVVGMTEGSSGKEEYIVLCAHYDHLAARGGAVYPGADDNASGVALLLELARHYAAHRPSRTIIFAAFDGEEEGRLGSKAFIAGLPPGQAGKINATLNFDTVGRLEGGKILILNSGSSDKWAHIFRGAGFVTGSDYDLVKQELDSSDQVSFIEAGVPAVQFFSGPKADYHKATDTPGKIDAAGILKQAELAREIIDYLAGNAEFITRPSGTPWPSAAGTGQRKVSTGLVPDFTFQGKGVRAQEIAPGSPLAAAGLKAGDVIIRLGAAPIDDLRGYSEELKRSGPGRKVTVTYLSDGTERTAEMTLAAD
;
A
#
# COMPACT_ATOMS: atom_id res chain seq x y z
N MET A 1 16.58 -75.16 -6.44
CA MET A 1 15.65 -74.40 -5.57
C MET A 1 15.61 -72.97 -6.12
N SER A 2 14.82 -72.56 -7.11
CA SER A 2 13.37 -72.65 -7.39
C SER A 2 12.48 -71.90 -6.38
N LYS A 3 11.90 -70.79 -6.87
CA LYS A 3 10.71 -70.04 -6.42
C LYS A 3 10.83 -69.04 -5.26
N THR A 4 11.10 -67.78 -5.61
CA THR A 4 10.32 -66.56 -5.22
C THR A 4 10.91 -65.33 -5.89
N LEU A 5 10.68 -65.19 -7.20
CA LEU A 5 11.03 -63.97 -7.95
C LEU A 5 10.01 -63.79 -9.09
N PHE A 6 8.74 -63.62 -8.75
CA PHE A 6 7.70 -63.26 -9.72
C PHE A 6 6.49 -62.71 -8.94
N SER A 7 6.20 -61.42 -9.10
CA SER A 7 4.91 -60.71 -8.93
C SER A 7 5.08 -59.33 -8.27
N LEU A 8 5.65 -58.35 -9.00
CA LEU A 8 5.43 -56.91 -8.81
C LEU A 8 6.10 -56.16 -9.97
N LEU A 9 5.66 -56.46 -11.19
CA LEU A 9 6.13 -55.79 -12.40
C LEU A 9 5.05 -55.85 -13.48
N ILE A 10 3.97 -55.10 -13.26
CA ILE A 10 3.14 -54.49 -14.32
C ILE A 10 2.75 -53.09 -13.82
N LEU A 11 3.73 -52.18 -13.78
CA LEU A 11 3.44 -50.75 -13.98
C LEU A 11 3.44 -50.56 -15.49
N SER A 12 2.27 -50.68 -16.11
CA SER A 12 2.12 -50.39 -17.54
C SER A 12 2.43 -48.92 -17.78
N ALA A 13 3.42 -48.70 -18.64
CA ALA A 13 3.88 -47.41 -19.13
C ALA A 13 2.72 -46.50 -19.56
N LEU A 14 2.60 -45.36 -18.89
CA LEU A 14 1.94 -44.16 -19.40
C LEU A 14 3.01 -43.07 -19.40
N ASN A 15 3.16 -42.40 -20.55
CA ASN A 15 4.14 -41.35 -20.79
C ASN A 15 4.26 -40.38 -19.61
N ALA A 16 5.50 -40.18 -19.13
CA ALA A 16 5.85 -39.02 -18.33
C ALA A 16 5.62 -37.75 -19.17
N GLY A 17 4.70 -36.88 -18.76
CA GLY A 17 4.56 -35.57 -19.39
C GLY A 17 3.36 -34.71 -18.95
N ALA A 18 2.23 -35.29 -18.55
CA ALA A 18 1.09 -34.52 -18.06
C ALA A 18 0.29 -35.31 -17.03
N ALA A 19 -0.09 -34.67 -15.91
CA ALA A 19 -1.04 -35.24 -14.96
C ALA A 19 -2.36 -35.55 -15.68
N GLN A 20 -2.92 -36.74 -15.47
CA GLN A 20 -4.23 -37.07 -16.03
C GLN A 20 -5.32 -36.28 -15.30
N THR A 21 -6.29 -35.74 -16.03
CA THR A 21 -7.45 -35.08 -15.43
C THR A 21 -8.57 -36.09 -15.19
N VAL A 22 -8.96 -36.27 -13.93
CA VAL A 22 -10.10 -37.07 -13.50
C VAL A 22 -11.32 -36.17 -13.42
N LYS A 23 -12.45 -36.62 -13.95
CA LYS A 23 -13.70 -35.86 -13.92
C LYS A 23 -14.61 -36.36 -12.81
N HIS A 24 -15.04 -35.46 -11.95
CA HIS A 24 -16.04 -35.72 -10.92
C HIS A 24 -17.39 -35.11 -11.31
N SER A 25 -18.47 -35.83 -11.04
CA SER A 25 -19.84 -35.31 -11.15
C SER A 25 -20.53 -35.58 -9.82
N LEU A 26 -20.41 -34.60 -8.93
CA LEU A 26 -20.79 -34.68 -7.53
C LEU A 26 -22.19 -34.10 -7.33
N LYS A 27 -23.02 -34.84 -6.61
CA LYS A 27 -24.24 -34.32 -5.97
C LYS A 27 -24.10 -34.51 -4.47
N ILE A 28 -24.04 -33.41 -3.73
CA ILE A 28 -23.85 -33.44 -2.28
C ILE A 28 -25.02 -32.78 -1.55
N SER A 29 -25.37 -33.33 -0.39
CA SER A 29 -26.24 -32.73 0.60
C SER A 29 -25.44 -32.48 1.87
N LEU A 30 -25.40 -31.24 2.34
CA LEU A 30 -24.71 -30.87 3.58
C LEU A 30 -25.74 -30.58 4.67
N SER A 31 -25.45 -31.05 5.88
CA SER A 31 -26.23 -30.73 7.07
C SER A 31 -25.32 -30.01 8.08
N PRO A 32 -25.22 -28.67 8.00
CA PRO A 32 -24.34 -27.86 8.85
C PRO A 32 -24.49 -28.16 10.35
N GLU A 33 -25.71 -28.15 10.86
CA GLU A 33 -26.02 -28.42 12.28
C GLU A 33 -25.59 -29.83 12.74
N ALA A 34 -25.64 -30.82 11.85
CA ALA A 34 -25.22 -32.19 12.15
C ALA A 34 -23.72 -32.43 11.90
N GLY A 35 -23.04 -31.51 11.21
CA GLY A 35 -21.66 -31.68 10.75
C GLY A 35 -21.47 -32.80 9.74
N THR A 36 -22.50 -33.12 8.95
CA THR A 36 -22.50 -34.29 8.04
C THR A 36 -22.60 -33.92 6.57
N ILE A 37 -22.09 -34.82 5.74
CA ILE A 37 -22.17 -34.81 4.28
C ILE A 37 -22.74 -36.14 3.79
N GLU A 38 -23.58 -36.07 2.77
CA GLU A 38 -23.95 -37.20 1.92
C GLU A 38 -23.61 -36.84 0.48
N ALA A 39 -22.95 -37.75 -0.24
CA ALA A 39 -22.48 -37.51 -1.58
C ALA A 39 -22.75 -38.71 -2.51
N GLU A 40 -23.13 -38.39 -3.73
CA GLU A 40 -23.08 -39.30 -4.88
C GLU A 40 -22.11 -38.71 -5.90
N ASP A 41 -21.03 -39.43 -6.19
CA ASP A 41 -19.97 -38.98 -7.11
C ASP A 41 -19.80 -39.98 -8.24
N THR A 42 -19.94 -39.51 -9.48
CA THR A 42 -19.58 -40.26 -10.68
C THR A 42 -18.20 -39.81 -11.16
N VAL A 43 -17.22 -40.68 -10.95
CA VAL A 43 -15.82 -40.44 -11.30
C VAL A 43 -15.55 -41.03 -12.68
N SER A 44 -14.94 -40.24 -13.57
CA SER A 44 -14.60 -40.63 -14.95
C SER A 44 -13.13 -40.35 -15.27
N PHE A 45 -12.51 -41.29 -15.98
CA PHE A 45 -11.09 -41.29 -16.35
C PHE A 45 -10.92 -41.24 -17.87
N PRO A 46 -9.81 -40.68 -18.38
CA PRO A 46 -9.52 -40.66 -19.82
C PRO A 46 -9.37 -42.07 -20.44
N ALA A 47 -8.88 -43.03 -19.66
CA ALA A 47 -8.61 -44.40 -20.08
C ALA A 47 -9.36 -45.42 -19.21
N ALA A 48 -9.60 -46.61 -19.76
CA ALA A 48 -10.22 -47.70 -19.00
C ALA A 48 -9.18 -48.39 -18.12
N ALA A 49 -9.56 -48.80 -16.90
CA ALA A 49 -8.70 -49.54 -15.98
C ALA A 49 -9.44 -50.71 -15.32
N GLU A 50 -8.69 -51.73 -14.94
CA GLU A 50 -9.18 -52.93 -14.23
C GLU A 50 -9.31 -52.72 -12.72
N GLN A 51 -8.65 -51.69 -12.19
CA GLN A 51 -8.72 -51.29 -10.79
C GLN A 51 -8.44 -49.80 -10.64
N PHE A 52 -8.96 -49.20 -9.59
CA PHE A 52 -8.72 -47.80 -9.23
C PHE A 52 -8.37 -47.72 -7.74
N VAL A 53 -7.33 -46.95 -7.40
CA VAL A 53 -6.89 -46.75 -6.02
C VAL A 53 -7.08 -45.28 -5.66
N PHE A 54 -7.77 -45.02 -4.56
CA PHE A 54 -8.03 -43.65 -4.09
C PHE A 54 -8.00 -43.56 -2.57
N SER A 55 -7.78 -42.35 -2.08
CA SER A 55 -7.89 -41.99 -0.67
C SER A 55 -9.20 -41.23 -0.43
N LEU A 56 -9.86 -41.50 0.69
CA LEU A 56 -11.05 -40.78 1.16
C LEU A 56 -10.96 -40.63 2.69
N HIS A 57 -11.62 -39.63 3.26
CA HIS A 57 -11.67 -39.48 4.70
C HIS A 57 -12.28 -40.71 5.39
N LYS A 58 -11.61 -41.22 6.45
CA LYS A 58 -12.00 -42.45 7.17
C LYS A 58 -13.42 -42.43 7.74
N GLY A 59 -13.97 -41.24 7.95
CA GLY A 59 -15.34 -41.03 8.43
C GLY A 59 -16.45 -41.14 7.38
N LEU A 60 -16.14 -41.36 6.09
CA LEU A 60 -17.11 -41.19 4.98
C LEU A 60 -17.77 -42.46 4.43
N ASN A 61 -17.47 -43.66 4.94
CA ASN A 61 -18.18 -44.91 4.63
C ASN A 61 -18.61 -45.10 3.15
N PRO A 62 -17.66 -45.23 2.21
CA PRO A 62 -17.98 -45.31 0.79
C PRO A 62 -18.58 -46.67 0.38
N ALA A 63 -19.50 -46.62 -0.57
CA ALA A 63 -20.10 -47.78 -1.23
C ALA A 63 -20.11 -47.54 -2.75
N ALA A 64 -19.68 -48.54 -3.52
CA ALA A 64 -19.75 -48.49 -4.98
C ALA A 64 -21.10 -49.00 -5.48
N ALA A 65 -21.66 -48.35 -6.51
CA ALA A 65 -22.93 -48.77 -7.10
C ALA A 65 -22.84 -50.11 -7.85
N SER A 66 -21.64 -50.52 -8.24
CA SER A 66 -21.31 -51.78 -8.91
C SER A 66 -19.86 -52.15 -8.63
N GLY A 67 -19.44 -53.40 -8.89
CA GLY A 67 -18.07 -53.86 -8.61
C GLY A 67 -17.79 -54.13 -7.13
N ARG A 68 -16.52 -54.37 -6.79
CA ARG A 68 -16.07 -54.64 -5.41
C ARG A 68 -15.17 -53.50 -4.92
N LEU A 69 -15.42 -53.03 -3.70
CA LEU A 69 -14.59 -52.03 -3.02
C LEU A 69 -13.85 -52.71 -1.86
N GLU A 70 -12.53 -52.55 -1.82
CA GLU A 70 -11.65 -53.15 -0.80
C GLU A 70 -10.91 -52.04 -0.05
N VAL A 71 -10.84 -52.15 1.28
CA VAL A 71 -9.95 -51.30 2.10
C VAL A 71 -8.53 -51.84 1.99
N MET A 72 -7.56 -50.95 1.71
CA MET A 72 -6.15 -51.31 1.62
C MET A 72 -5.42 -51.13 2.95
N PRO A 73 -4.32 -51.88 3.22
CA PRO A 73 -3.53 -51.71 4.45
C PRO A 73 -2.99 -50.30 4.63
N ALA A 74 -2.90 -49.83 5.87
CA ALA A 74 -2.31 -48.54 6.21
C ALA A 74 -0.90 -48.38 5.59
N GLY A 75 -0.60 -47.19 5.04
CA GLY A 75 0.67 -46.89 4.38
C GLY A 75 0.73 -47.23 2.87
N THR A 76 -0.36 -47.72 2.27
CA THR A 76 -0.47 -47.89 0.81
C THR A 76 -1.10 -46.69 0.08
N ALA A 77 -1.37 -45.61 0.82
CA ALA A 77 -2.07 -44.43 0.33
C ALA A 77 -1.22 -43.61 -0.64
N PRO A 78 -1.78 -43.12 -1.75
CA PRO A 78 -1.30 -41.88 -2.32
C PRO A 78 -1.63 -40.75 -1.34
N GLY A 79 -0.59 -40.17 -0.73
CA GLY A 79 -0.73 -39.02 0.15
C GLY A 79 -1.35 -37.83 -0.60
N TYR A 80 -2.10 -37.01 0.12
CA TYR A 80 -2.47 -35.67 -0.35
C TYR A 80 -1.32 -34.74 0.04
N GLU A 81 -0.54 -34.30 -0.94
CA GLU A 81 0.69 -33.50 -0.70
C GLU A 81 0.46 -32.00 -0.81
N THR A 82 -0.74 -31.57 -1.18
CA THR A 82 -1.11 -30.16 -1.31
C THR A 82 -1.72 -29.64 0.00
N ASN A 83 -1.09 -28.62 0.60
CA ASN A 83 -1.57 -27.81 1.74
C ASN A 83 -1.66 -28.41 3.16
N PHE A 84 -0.69 -27.96 3.97
CA PHE A 84 -0.62 -27.51 5.38
C PHE A 84 -1.63 -27.88 6.47
N SER A 85 -2.60 -28.77 6.30
CA SER A 85 -3.39 -29.19 7.46
C SER A 85 -2.80 -30.40 8.19
N SER A 86 -2.38 -30.12 9.42
CA SER A 86 -1.64 -30.96 10.38
C SER A 86 -2.39 -32.17 10.98
N ALA A 87 -3.23 -32.88 10.21
CA ALA A 87 -3.88 -34.10 10.70
C ALA A 87 -3.33 -35.38 10.01
N PRO A 88 -2.19 -35.93 10.49
CA PRO A 88 -1.83 -37.29 10.12
C PRO A 88 -2.99 -38.23 10.53
N ASP A 89 -3.27 -39.24 9.71
CA ASP A 89 -4.25 -40.31 9.98
C ASP A 89 -5.75 -39.99 9.75
N ILE A 90 -6.12 -39.03 8.89
CA ILE A 90 -7.56 -38.81 8.55
C ILE A 90 -8.05 -39.59 7.32
N TYR A 91 -7.14 -40.23 6.57
CA TYR A 91 -7.44 -40.91 5.31
C TYR A 91 -7.52 -42.42 5.45
N GLU A 92 -8.38 -43.04 4.65
CA GLU A 92 -8.39 -44.48 4.37
C GLU A 92 -8.25 -44.69 2.86
N THR A 93 -7.48 -45.71 2.47
CA THR A 93 -7.23 -46.01 1.05
C THR A 93 -8.11 -47.16 0.61
N TYR A 94 -8.77 -46.96 -0.53
CA TYR A 94 -9.67 -47.93 -1.12
C TYR A 94 -9.17 -48.36 -2.50
N ARG A 95 -9.38 -49.65 -2.81
CA ARG A 95 -9.24 -50.20 -4.14
C ARG A 95 -10.61 -50.58 -4.68
N PHE A 96 -10.99 -49.98 -5.80
CA PHE A 96 -12.19 -50.35 -6.54
C PHE A 96 -11.86 -51.31 -7.67
N VAL A 97 -12.58 -52.44 -7.75
CA VAL A 97 -12.44 -53.48 -8.78
C VAL A 97 -13.77 -53.68 -9.52
N PRO A 98 -13.94 -53.12 -10.74
CA PRO A 98 -15.17 -53.17 -11.54
C PRO A 98 -15.52 -54.56 -12.13
N GLY A 99 -14.60 -55.53 -12.11
CA GLY A 99 -14.77 -56.87 -12.70
C GLY A 99 -14.51 -56.96 -14.21
N LYS A 100 -14.52 -55.83 -14.92
CA LYS A 100 -14.03 -55.65 -16.30
C LYS A 100 -13.45 -54.23 -16.45
N PRO A 101 -12.56 -53.96 -17.41
CA PRO A 101 -12.06 -52.61 -17.63
C PRO A 101 -13.20 -51.60 -17.86
N VAL A 102 -13.25 -50.53 -17.06
CA VAL A 102 -14.22 -49.42 -17.21
C VAL A 102 -13.50 -48.09 -17.18
N ARG A 103 -14.14 -47.03 -17.71
CA ARG A 103 -13.62 -45.66 -17.70
C ARG A 103 -14.12 -44.82 -16.52
N GLY A 104 -14.86 -45.40 -15.58
CA GLY A 104 -15.45 -44.66 -14.48
C GLY A 104 -16.40 -45.50 -13.66
N PHE A 105 -16.79 -44.97 -12.51
CA PHE A 105 -17.68 -45.63 -11.54
C PHE A 105 -18.37 -44.60 -10.66
N THR A 106 -19.45 -45.02 -9.99
CA THR A 106 -20.22 -44.18 -9.08
C THR A 106 -20.03 -44.65 -7.64
N LEU A 107 -19.69 -43.70 -6.76
CA LEU A 107 -19.61 -43.89 -5.32
C LEU A 107 -20.75 -43.16 -4.61
N LYS A 108 -21.27 -43.78 -3.56
CA LYS A 108 -22.12 -43.15 -2.57
C LYS A 108 -21.42 -43.21 -1.23
N TYR A 109 -21.28 -42.09 -0.56
CA TYR A 109 -20.57 -42.01 0.70
C TYR A 109 -21.21 -40.96 1.60
N LYS A 110 -21.18 -41.20 2.91
CA LYS A 110 -21.78 -40.32 3.90
C LYS A 110 -21.08 -40.43 5.25
N GLY A 111 -21.05 -39.33 5.97
CA GLY A 111 -20.43 -39.30 7.29
C GLY A 111 -20.30 -37.92 7.87
N ARG A 112 -19.49 -37.81 8.91
CA ARG A 112 -19.23 -36.57 9.63
C ARG A 112 -17.85 -36.02 9.26
N LEU A 113 -17.77 -34.73 8.95
CA LEU A 113 -16.53 -33.98 8.76
C LEU A 113 -16.58 -32.74 9.65
N SER A 114 -15.88 -32.79 10.78
CA SER A 114 -15.97 -31.75 11.82
C SER A 114 -14.64 -31.68 12.56
N HIS A 115 -13.56 -31.36 11.85
CA HIS A 115 -12.26 -31.17 12.48
C HIS A 115 -12.21 -29.78 13.13
N PRO A 116 -11.97 -29.67 14.45
CA PRO A 116 -11.91 -28.38 15.11
C PRO A 116 -10.77 -27.54 14.57
N LEU A 117 -10.90 -26.23 14.77
CA LEU A 117 -9.82 -25.28 14.49
C LEU A 117 -8.62 -25.57 15.40
N GLY A 118 -7.46 -25.82 14.82
CA GLY A 118 -6.19 -25.95 15.53
C GLY A 118 -5.41 -24.64 15.50
N GLU A 119 -4.69 -24.32 16.58
CA GLU A 119 -3.69 -23.25 16.55
C GLU A 119 -2.42 -23.76 15.86
N GLN A 120 -1.84 -22.99 14.95
CA GLN A 120 -0.47 -23.26 14.54
C GLN A 120 0.44 -23.03 15.74
N VAL A 121 1.30 -24.02 16.05
CA VAL A 121 2.45 -23.85 16.95
C VAL A 121 3.48 -22.99 16.22
N GLU A 122 3.16 -21.73 16.02
CA GLU A 122 4.06 -20.75 15.41
C GLU A 122 4.82 -20.02 16.52
N GLN A 123 6.15 -20.17 16.51
CA GLN A 123 7.02 -19.22 17.17
C GLN A 123 6.83 -17.85 16.50
N TYR A 124 6.03 -16.99 17.15
CA TYR A 124 5.93 -15.56 16.92
C TYR A 124 5.69 -15.12 15.46
N ALA A 125 4.43 -15.14 15.00
CA ALA A 125 3.72 -13.98 14.40
C ALA A 125 2.49 -14.40 13.56
N ARG A 126 1.29 -14.15 14.12
CA ARG A 126 -0.04 -14.31 13.50
C ARG A 126 -0.44 -15.77 13.20
N SER A 127 -0.61 -16.56 14.25
CA SER A 127 -1.26 -17.87 14.15
C SER A 127 -2.72 -17.67 13.67
N PHE A 128 -2.98 -17.99 12.42
CA PHE A 128 -4.35 -18.24 11.96
C PHE A 128 -4.70 -19.67 12.32
N SER A 129 -5.92 -19.88 12.82
CA SER A 129 -6.37 -21.23 13.06
C SER A 129 -6.60 -21.95 11.73
N GLU A 130 -6.18 -23.19 11.64
CA GLU A 130 -6.35 -24.04 10.46
C GLU A 130 -7.24 -25.24 10.78
N THR A 131 -7.82 -25.85 9.75
CA THR A 131 -8.57 -27.10 9.87
C THR A 131 -8.41 -27.92 8.58
N PRO A 132 -8.32 -29.26 8.67
CA PRO A 132 -8.35 -30.11 7.48
C PRO A 132 -9.66 -29.94 6.73
N GLY A 133 -10.74 -29.68 7.45
CA GLY A 133 -12.07 -29.45 6.92
C GLY A 133 -13.13 -29.57 8.01
N ILE A 134 -14.16 -28.71 7.93
CA ILE A 134 -15.18 -28.59 8.96
C ILE A 134 -16.54 -28.35 8.33
N ILE A 135 -17.57 -28.99 8.88
CA ILE A 135 -18.98 -28.71 8.68
C ILE A 135 -19.57 -28.48 10.08
N SER A 136 -20.14 -27.31 10.32
CA SER A 136 -20.75 -26.93 11.60
C SER A 136 -21.93 -25.99 11.39
N GLY A 137 -22.70 -25.73 12.46
CA GLY A 137 -23.76 -24.71 12.45
C GLY A 137 -23.26 -23.27 12.24
N GLU A 138 -21.95 -23.03 12.20
CA GLU A 138 -21.42 -21.72 11.80
C GLU A 138 -21.19 -21.62 10.29
N GLY A 139 -20.96 -22.76 9.62
CA GLY A 139 -20.63 -22.84 8.21
C GLY A 139 -19.83 -24.09 7.87
N CYS A 140 -19.27 -24.15 6.66
CA CYS A 140 -18.37 -25.22 6.26
C CYS A 140 -17.18 -24.72 5.44
N TYR A 141 -16.09 -25.47 5.52
CA TYR A 141 -14.91 -25.35 4.68
C TYR A 141 -14.38 -26.75 4.39
N LEU A 142 -14.30 -27.10 3.11
CA LEU A 142 -13.79 -28.37 2.62
C LEU A 142 -12.76 -28.09 1.51
N SER A 143 -11.53 -28.54 1.70
CA SER A 143 -10.47 -28.62 0.70
C SER A 143 -10.15 -30.08 0.41
N GLY A 144 -9.33 -30.40 -0.59
CA GLY A 144 -8.90 -31.78 -0.81
C GLY A 144 -8.20 -32.39 0.41
N ALA A 145 -7.58 -31.56 1.26
CA ALA A 145 -6.97 -31.97 2.53
C ALA A 145 -7.99 -32.51 3.56
N SER A 146 -9.30 -32.26 3.37
CA SER A 146 -10.34 -32.84 4.21
C SER A 146 -10.66 -34.29 3.84
N GLY A 147 -10.22 -34.76 2.67
CA GLY A 147 -10.61 -36.05 2.11
C GLY A 147 -12.11 -36.18 1.82
N TRP A 148 -12.81 -35.08 1.57
CA TRP A 148 -14.27 -35.06 1.35
C TRP A 148 -14.73 -35.63 0.00
N TYR A 149 -13.81 -35.86 -0.92
CA TYR A 149 -14.04 -36.55 -2.19
C TYR A 149 -12.90 -37.54 -2.48
N PRO A 150 -13.12 -38.55 -3.34
CA PRO A 150 -12.10 -39.53 -3.70
C PRO A 150 -10.88 -38.88 -4.37
N HIS A 151 -9.69 -39.02 -3.79
CA HIS A 151 -8.45 -38.49 -4.33
C HIS A 151 -7.60 -39.58 -5.02
N PHE A 152 -7.12 -39.31 -6.24
CA PHE A 152 -6.30 -40.21 -7.04
C PHE A 152 -4.89 -39.64 -7.25
N ALA A 153 -3.87 -40.46 -6.97
CA ALA A 153 -2.47 -40.05 -7.03
C ALA A 153 -2.05 -39.46 -8.39
N GLY A 154 -1.35 -38.33 -8.39
CA GLY A 154 -0.77 -37.75 -9.61
C GLY A 154 -1.80 -37.32 -10.66
N THR A 155 -3.03 -37.03 -10.22
CA THR A 155 -4.11 -36.56 -11.09
C THR A 155 -4.55 -35.16 -10.73
N LEU A 156 -5.03 -34.42 -11.72
CA LEU A 156 -5.79 -33.19 -11.55
C LEU A 156 -7.28 -33.51 -11.62
N VAL A 157 -8.14 -32.59 -11.20
CA VAL A 157 -9.59 -32.76 -11.22
C VAL A 157 -10.29 -31.77 -12.14
N SER A 158 -11.34 -32.20 -12.80
CA SER A 158 -12.38 -31.32 -13.36
C SER A 158 -13.70 -31.74 -12.73
N TYR A 159 -14.65 -30.82 -12.55
CA TYR A 159 -15.86 -31.17 -11.81
C TYR A 159 -17.10 -30.42 -12.22
N ARG A 160 -18.23 -31.10 -12.03
CA ARG A 160 -19.55 -30.50 -11.83
C ARG A 160 -20.01 -30.84 -10.41
N LEU A 161 -20.21 -29.83 -9.59
CA LEU A 161 -20.60 -29.95 -8.18
C LEU A 161 -21.99 -29.36 -7.98
N GLU A 162 -22.95 -30.20 -7.67
CA GLU A 162 -24.30 -29.81 -7.25
C GLU A 162 -24.43 -29.91 -5.74
N THR A 163 -24.75 -28.80 -5.08
CA THR A 163 -24.87 -28.71 -3.62
C THR A 163 -26.32 -28.48 -3.21
N LEU A 164 -26.77 -29.18 -2.17
CA LEU A 164 -28.04 -28.96 -1.48
C LEU A 164 -27.77 -28.64 -0.02
N LEU A 165 -28.25 -27.48 0.45
CA LEU A 165 -28.12 -27.03 1.84
C LEU A 165 -29.47 -26.53 2.38
N PRO A 166 -29.74 -26.65 3.69
CA PRO A 166 -30.88 -25.97 4.30
C PRO A 166 -30.69 -24.44 4.26
N ALA A 167 -31.76 -23.69 4.07
CA ALA A 167 -31.74 -22.23 4.27
C ALA A 167 -31.41 -21.92 5.75
N PRO A 168 -30.60 -20.88 6.06
CA PRO A 168 -30.11 -19.83 5.16
C PRO A 168 -28.74 -20.12 4.50
N TYR A 169 -28.18 -21.33 4.59
CA TYR A 169 -26.82 -21.61 4.13
C TYR A 169 -26.69 -21.59 2.59
N ILE A 170 -25.65 -20.92 2.09
CA ILE A 170 -25.30 -20.85 0.67
C ILE A 170 -23.91 -21.45 0.49
N ALA A 171 -23.74 -22.28 -0.55
CA ALA A 171 -22.46 -22.87 -0.93
C ALA A 171 -21.75 -22.05 -2.00
N VAL A 172 -20.43 -21.90 -1.83
CA VAL A 172 -19.51 -21.26 -2.78
C VAL A 172 -18.36 -22.21 -3.07
N ALA A 173 -18.16 -22.55 -4.34
CA ALA A 173 -17.04 -23.37 -4.79
C ALA A 173 -16.26 -22.67 -5.91
N GLY A 174 -15.13 -23.26 -6.28
CA GLY A 174 -14.35 -22.83 -7.44
C GLY A 174 -15.12 -23.01 -8.75
N GLY A 175 -14.75 -22.22 -9.77
CA GLY A 175 -15.32 -22.29 -11.12
C GLY A 175 -16.59 -21.45 -11.31
N ALA A 176 -17.30 -21.73 -12.41
CA ALA A 176 -18.49 -21.00 -12.84
C ALA A 176 -19.74 -21.48 -12.08
N ARG A 177 -20.62 -20.55 -11.68
CA ARG A 177 -21.96 -20.89 -11.17
C ARG A 177 -22.91 -21.07 -12.34
N THR A 178 -23.29 -22.29 -12.67
CA THR A 178 -24.18 -22.58 -13.83
C THR A 178 -25.66 -22.63 -13.46
N ALA A 179 -25.99 -22.86 -12.19
CA ALA A 179 -27.36 -22.77 -11.68
C ALA A 179 -27.38 -22.40 -10.19
N ALA A 180 -28.40 -21.65 -9.77
CA ALA A 180 -28.71 -21.40 -8.36
C ALA A 180 -30.23 -21.26 -8.18
N SER A 181 -30.77 -21.84 -7.11
CA SER A 181 -32.19 -21.71 -6.78
C SER A 181 -32.42 -21.88 -5.28
N SER A 182 -33.32 -21.07 -4.73
CA SER A 182 -33.75 -21.15 -3.34
C SER A 182 -35.25 -21.42 -3.29
N GLY A 183 -35.67 -22.44 -2.54
CA GLY A 183 -37.08 -22.83 -2.44
C GLY A 183 -37.30 -24.03 -1.53
N GLY A 184 -38.48 -24.13 -0.93
CA GLY A 184 -38.83 -25.25 -0.05
C GLY A 184 -37.94 -25.40 1.20
N GLY A 185 -37.35 -24.30 1.68
CA GLY A 185 -36.40 -24.32 2.81
C GLY A 185 -35.00 -24.83 2.47
N GLN A 186 -34.68 -25.01 1.18
CA GLN A 186 -33.38 -25.45 0.70
C GLN A 186 -32.79 -24.47 -0.32
N ASN A 187 -31.45 -24.40 -0.32
CA ASN A 187 -30.64 -23.69 -1.28
C ASN A 187 -29.88 -24.71 -2.14
N ARG A 188 -30.03 -24.59 -3.46
CA ARG A 188 -29.33 -25.41 -4.45
C ARG A 188 -28.39 -24.53 -5.27
N ALA A 189 -27.17 -25.00 -5.49
CA ALA A 189 -26.22 -24.39 -6.42
C ALA A 189 -25.50 -25.45 -7.25
N VAL A 190 -25.12 -25.09 -8.47
CA VAL A 190 -24.28 -25.90 -9.36
C VAL A 190 -23.05 -25.10 -9.74
N TRP A 191 -21.88 -25.67 -9.44
CA TRP A 191 -20.57 -25.11 -9.71
C TRP A 191 -19.81 -26.01 -10.68
N GLU A 192 -19.18 -25.43 -11.70
CA GLU A 192 -18.48 -26.18 -12.76
C GLU A 192 -17.09 -25.62 -13.01
N ALA A 193 -16.09 -26.50 -12.99
CA ALA A 193 -14.73 -26.25 -13.44
C ALA A 193 -14.38 -27.29 -14.51
N ALA A 194 -14.43 -26.86 -15.78
CA ALA A 194 -14.14 -27.72 -16.92
C ALA A 194 -12.62 -27.89 -17.14
N GLU A 195 -11.85 -26.86 -16.82
CA GLU A 195 -10.40 -26.87 -16.88
C GLU A 195 -9.80 -27.66 -15.71
N PRO A 196 -8.62 -28.29 -15.86
CA PRO A 196 -7.96 -29.00 -14.78
C PRO A 196 -7.68 -28.11 -13.57
N GLN A 197 -8.07 -28.57 -12.38
CA GLN A 197 -7.82 -27.98 -11.07
C GLN A 197 -6.94 -28.94 -10.25
N ASP A 198 -6.15 -28.42 -9.32
CA ASP A 198 -5.41 -29.24 -8.37
C ASP A 198 -6.33 -29.85 -7.30
N GLU A 199 -7.39 -29.15 -6.91
CA GLU A 199 -8.37 -29.64 -5.94
C GLU A 199 -9.80 -29.11 -6.12
N ILE A 200 -10.75 -29.65 -5.33
CA ILE A 200 -12.12 -29.15 -5.24
C ILE A 200 -12.32 -28.48 -3.87
N ASN A 201 -12.41 -27.15 -3.86
CA ASN A 201 -12.70 -26.37 -2.66
C ASN A 201 -14.17 -25.97 -2.57
N LEU A 202 -14.70 -26.01 -1.34
CA LEU A 202 -16.07 -25.61 -1.01
C LEU A 202 -16.09 -24.85 0.32
N ALA A 203 -16.75 -23.70 0.33
CA ALA A 203 -17.15 -23.00 1.55
C ALA A 203 -18.68 -22.89 1.61
N CYS A 204 -19.24 -22.82 2.82
CA CYS A 204 -20.64 -22.49 2.99
C CYS A 204 -20.92 -21.72 4.28
N GLY A 205 -21.99 -20.94 4.27
CA GLY A 205 -22.40 -20.14 5.42
C GLY A 205 -23.74 -19.42 5.18
N PRO A 206 -24.32 -18.84 6.24
CA PRO A 206 -25.50 -17.99 6.14
C PRO A 206 -25.13 -16.66 5.49
N TYR A 207 -25.07 -16.63 4.15
CA TYR A 207 -24.57 -15.47 3.41
C TYR A 207 -25.69 -14.58 2.87
N THR A 208 -25.40 -13.27 2.87
CA THR A 208 -25.99 -12.28 1.97
C THR A 208 -25.09 -12.14 0.76
N GLU A 209 -25.64 -12.37 -0.43
CA GLU A 209 -24.92 -12.31 -1.69
C GLU A 209 -25.03 -10.93 -2.34
N TYR A 210 -23.90 -10.39 -2.78
CA TYR A 210 -23.78 -9.22 -3.64
C TYR A 210 -23.01 -9.61 -4.91
N SER A 211 -23.29 -8.94 -6.03
CA SER A 211 -22.61 -9.22 -7.29
C SER A 211 -22.44 -7.98 -8.15
N LEU A 212 -21.39 -8.03 -8.99
CA LEU A 212 -21.09 -7.06 -10.03
C LEU A 212 -20.72 -7.80 -11.31
N GLN A 213 -21.35 -7.46 -12.42
CA GLN A 213 -21.03 -8.03 -13.73
C GLN A 213 -20.11 -7.07 -14.50
N ASP A 214 -18.98 -7.58 -15.01
CA ASP A 214 -18.03 -6.84 -15.85
C ASP A 214 -17.75 -7.64 -17.14
N GLY A 215 -18.50 -7.30 -18.20
CA GLY A 215 -18.52 -8.07 -19.44
C GLY A 215 -18.94 -9.53 -19.18
N ARG A 216 -18.05 -10.48 -19.53
CA ARG A 216 -18.27 -11.92 -19.31
C ARG A 216 -17.87 -12.40 -17.90
N ARG A 217 -17.27 -11.54 -17.08
CA ARG A 217 -16.80 -11.89 -15.73
C ARG A 217 -17.84 -11.49 -14.69
N SER A 218 -18.00 -12.34 -13.68
CA SER A 218 -18.86 -12.08 -12.53
C SER A 218 -18.01 -11.96 -11.27
N TYR A 219 -18.20 -10.87 -10.53
CA TYR A 219 -17.63 -10.68 -9.21
C TYR A 219 -18.71 -10.88 -8.15
N TYR A 220 -18.39 -11.56 -7.05
CA TYR A 220 -19.30 -11.75 -5.93
C TYR A 220 -18.68 -11.32 -4.60
N ALA A 221 -19.53 -10.92 -3.67
CA ALA A 221 -19.19 -10.83 -2.25
C ALA A 221 -20.25 -11.56 -1.44
N PHE A 222 -19.83 -12.58 -0.68
CA PHE A 222 -20.68 -13.36 0.21
C PHE A 222 -20.38 -12.97 1.64
N LEU A 223 -21.25 -12.15 2.25
CA LEU A 223 -21.07 -11.63 3.60
C LEU A 223 -22.02 -12.33 4.57
N ARG A 224 -21.54 -12.68 5.76
CA ARG A 224 -22.36 -13.31 6.83
C ARG A 224 -23.37 -12.32 7.41
N SER A 225 -23.02 -11.04 7.41
CA SER A 225 -23.89 -9.95 7.82
C SER A 225 -24.12 -9.01 6.63
N PRO A 226 -25.35 -8.55 6.35
CA PRO A 226 -25.61 -7.60 5.28
C PRO A 226 -24.81 -6.30 5.44
N ASP A 227 -23.92 -6.01 4.48
CA ASP A 227 -23.20 -4.74 4.39
C ASP A 227 -22.90 -4.42 2.91
N ARG A 228 -23.80 -3.64 2.28
CA ARG A 228 -23.69 -3.29 0.85
C ARG A 228 -22.44 -2.46 0.55
N ALA A 229 -22.09 -1.52 1.44
CA ALA A 229 -20.96 -0.63 1.22
C ALA A 229 -19.64 -1.40 1.28
N LEU A 230 -19.50 -2.32 2.24
CA LEU A 230 -18.34 -3.20 2.29
C LEU A 230 -18.26 -4.08 1.04
N ALA A 231 -19.37 -4.68 0.61
CA ALA A 231 -19.43 -5.51 -0.57
C ALA A 231 -19.01 -4.76 -1.85
N ASP A 232 -19.52 -3.54 -2.06
CA ASP A 232 -19.19 -2.72 -3.23
C ASP A 232 -17.69 -2.42 -3.30
N ASN A 233 -17.07 -2.05 -2.18
CA ASN A 233 -15.62 -1.81 -2.13
C ASN A 233 -14.80 -3.04 -2.59
N TYR A 234 -15.19 -4.24 -2.18
CA TYR A 234 -14.50 -5.48 -2.57
C TYR A 234 -14.79 -5.92 -4.01
N LEU A 235 -16.01 -5.67 -4.52
CA LEU A 235 -16.38 -5.94 -5.91
C LEU A 235 -15.60 -5.03 -6.86
N GLU A 236 -15.51 -3.73 -6.56
CA GLU A 236 -14.73 -2.77 -7.33
C GLU A 236 -13.24 -3.10 -7.30
N ALA A 237 -12.70 -3.40 -6.11
CA ALA A 237 -11.32 -3.82 -5.94
C ALA A 237 -11.00 -5.10 -6.73
N ALA A 238 -11.91 -6.09 -6.72
CA ALA A 238 -11.75 -7.31 -7.52
C ALA A 238 -11.61 -6.97 -9.01
N GLY A 239 -12.52 -6.15 -9.55
CA GLY A 239 -12.45 -5.71 -10.95
C GLY A 239 -11.15 -4.95 -11.27
N LYS A 240 -10.73 -4.04 -10.38
CA LYS A 240 -9.50 -3.26 -10.52
C LYS A 240 -8.26 -4.16 -10.62
N TYR A 241 -8.06 -5.07 -9.67
CA TYR A 241 -6.85 -5.89 -9.63
C TYR A 241 -6.87 -7.02 -10.66
N VAL A 242 -8.05 -7.58 -10.97
CA VAL A 242 -8.16 -8.56 -12.06
C VAL A 242 -7.76 -7.94 -13.41
N ARG A 243 -8.13 -6.67 -13.68
CA ARG A 243 -7.68 -5.96 -14.88
C ARG A 243 -6.18 -5.70 -14.87
N LEU A 244 -5.64 -5.17 -13.77
CA LEU A 244 -4.20 -4.93 -13.60
C LEU A 244 -3.37 -6.19 -13.93
N TYR A 245 -3.71 -7.33 -13.32
CA TYR A 245 -2.97 -8.56 -13.54
C TYR A 245 -3.26 -9.19 -14.91
N SER A 246 -4.47 -9.01 -15.44
CA SER A 246 -4.77 -9.44 -16.82
C SER A 246 -3.89 -8.73 -17.84
N GLU A 247 -3.67 -7.42 -17.67
CA GLU A 247 -2.80 -6.62 -18.53
C GLU A 247 -1.32 -6.98 -18.33
N LEU A 248 -0.90 -7.29 -17.11
CA LEU A 248 0.49 -7.63 -16.81
C LEU A 248 0.87 -9.03 -17.32
N ILE A 249 0.05 -10.05 -17.02
CA ILE A 249 0.39 -11.47 -17.09
C ILE A 249 -0.35 -12.20 -18.23
N GLY A 250 -1.60 -11.84 -18.50
CA GLY A 250 -2.47 -12.54 -19.45
C GLY A 250 -3.87 -12.78 -18.89
N GLU A 251 -4.81 -13.20 -19.74
CA GLU A 251 -6.23 -13.29 -19.36
C GLU A 251 -6.47 -14.09 -18.08
N TYR A 252 -7.33 -13.55 -17.21
CA TYR A 252 -7.76 -14.20 -15.98
C TYR A 252 -8.28 -15.63 -16.26
N PRO A 253 -7.81 -16.67 -15.54
CA PRO A 253 -8.11 -18.07 -15.87
C PRO A 253 -9.56 -18.49 -15.64
N TYR A 254 -10.36 -17.71 -14.91
CA TYR A 254 -11.70 -18.08 -14.48
C TYR A 254 -12.77 -17.12 -14.99
N THR A 255 -14.03 -17.54 -15.01
CA THR A 255 -15.17 -16.67 -15.36
C THR A 255 -15.72 -15.88 -14.17
N LYS A 256 -15.27 -16.21 -12.95
CA LYS A 256 -15.74 -15.66 -11.69
C LYS A 256 -14.57 -15.33 -10.78
N PHE A 257 -14.68 -14.26 -9.99
CA PHE A 257 -13.96 -14.12 -8.72
C PHE A 257 -14.93 -13.80 -7.58
N ALA A 258 -14.69 -14.30 -6.36
CA ALA A 258 -15.52 -13.95 -5.20
C ALA A 258 -14.71 -13.65 -3.94
N LEU A 259 -15.15 -12.65 -3.17
CA LEU A 259 -14.87 -12.56 -1.75
C LEU A 259 -15.88 -13.42 -0.98
N VAL A 260 -15.41 -14.29 -0.10
CA VAL A 260 -16.25 -15.07 0.82
C VAL A 260 -15.84 -14.75 2.25
N GLU A 261 -16.76 -14.24 3.06
CA GLU A 261 -16.54 -14.03 4.49
C GLU A 261 -16.57 -15.38 5.22
N ASN A 262 -15.52 -15.66 5.96
CA ASN A 262 -15.40 -16.88 6.75
C ASN A 262 -16.01 -16.70 8.16
N PHE A 263 -16.21 -17.79 8.89
CA PHE A 263 -16.64 -17.76 10.29
C PHE A 263 -15.48 -17.74 11.30
N TRP A 264 -14.24 -17.86 10.85
CA TRP A 264 -13.03 -17.62 11.65
C TRP A 264 -12.00 -16.80 10.87
N GLU A 265 -11.00 -16.26 11.56
CA GLU A 265 -9.97 -15.44 10.91
C GLU A 265 -9.11 -16.27 9.97
N THR A 266 -9.08 -15.87 8.69
CA THR A 266 -8.39 -16.58 7.59
C THR A 266 -7.92 -15.61 6.51
N GLY A 267 -7.01 -16.09 5.67
CA GLY A 267 -6.55 -15.44 4.44
C GLY A 267 -6.18 -16.50 3.41
N TYR A 268 -7.17 -17.14 2.78
CA TYR A 268 -6.92 -18.20 1.79
C TYR A 268 -7.24 -17.73 0.37
N GLY A 269 -6.29 -17.89 -0.54
CA GLY A 269 -6.45 -17.71 -1.98
C GLY A 269 -6.83 -19.03 -2.65
N ILE A 270 -8.07 -19.14 -3.11
CA ILE A 270 -8.65 -20.37 -3.68
C ILE A 270 -8.92 -20.14 -5.18
N PRO A 271 -8.93 -21.17 -6.05
CA PRO A 271 -9.34 -21.00 -7.44
C PRO A 271 -10.69 -20.27 -7.56
N SER A 272 -10.69 -19.08 -8.18
CA SER A 272 -11.85 -18.21 -8.42
C SER A 272 -12.53 -17.59 -7.18
N PHE A 273 -11.97 -17.70 -5.98
CA PHE A 273 -12.45 -16.94 -4.80
C PHE A 273 -11.41 -16.85 -3.68
N THR A 274 -11.60 -15.95 -2.73
CA THR A 274 -10.81 -15.89 -1.50
C THR A 274 -11.70 -16.01 -0.28
N LEU A 275 -11.21 -16.70 0.74
CA LEU A 275 -11.89 -16.90 2.02
C LEU A 275 -11.16 -16.08 3.08
N LEU A 276 -11.81 -15.00 3.54
CA LEU A 276 -11.21 -14.03 4.46
C LEU A 276 -11.99 -13.94 5.77
N GLY A 277 -11.24 -13.70 6.84
CA GLY A 277 -11.78 -13.57 8.20
C GLY A 277 -12.73 -12.39 8.41
N PRO A 278 -13.71 -12.51 9.32
CA PRO A 278 -14.71 -11.46 9.55
C PRO A 278 -14.06 -10.16 10.06
N LYS A 279 -13.05 -10.20 10.94
CA LYS A 279 -12.37 -8.96 11.34
C LYS A 279 -11.47 -8.45 10.23
N VAL A 280 -10.77 -9.35 9.54
CA VAL A 280 -9.85 -9.00 8.43
C VAL A 280 -10.56 -8.19 7.35
N ILE A 281 -11.71 -8.63 6.85
CA ILE A 281 -12.35 -7.94 5.72
C ILE A 281 -12.79 -6.50 6.05
N ARG A 282 -12.95 -6.18 7.34
CA ARG A 282 -13.36 -4.85 7.81
C ARG A 282 -12.18 -3.91 8.07
N LEU A 283 -10.94 -4.41 7.96
CA LEU A 283 -9.75 -3.57 8.07
C LEU A 283 -9.53 -2.80 6.76
N PRO A 284 -9.51 -1.46 6.79
CA PRO A 284 -9.54 -0.64 5.57
C PRO A 284 -8.31 -0.82 4.66
N PHE A 285 -7.18 -1.23 5.22
CA PHE A 285 -5.96 -1.44 4.43
C PHE A 285 -5.96 -2.76 3.64
N ILE A 286 -6.79 -3.75 3.98
CA ILE A 286 -6.75 -5.09 3.38
C ILE A 286 -7.03 -5.06 1.87
N ILE A 287 -7.94 -4.19 1.45
CA ILE A 287 -8.27 -3.96 0.03
C ILE A 287 -7.04 -3.48 -0.78
N ASN A 288 -6.05 -2.87 -0.12
CA ASN A 288 -4.85 -2.30 -0.76
C ASN A 288 -3.55 -3.01 -0.35
N SER A 289 -3.67 -4.14 0.36
CA SER A 289 -2.54 -4.99 0.76
C SER A 289 -2.81 -6.46 0.46
N SER A 290 -3.60 -7.17 1.28
CA SER A 290 -3.72 -8.63 1.21
C SER A 290 -4.71 -9.09 0.13
N TYR A 291 -5.80 -8.36 -0.08
CA TYR A 291 -6.78 -8.73 -1.10
C TYR A 291 -6.19 -8.82 -2.53
N PRO A 292 -5.38 -7.85 -3.02
CA PRO A 292 -4.72 -7.99 -4.31
C PRO A 292 -3.71 -9.14 -4.38
N HIS A 293 -3.12 -9.55 -3.25
CA HIS A 293 -2.27 -10.74 -3.15
C HIS A 293 -3.08 -12.02 -3.40
N GLU A 294 -4.21 -12.17 -2.71
CA GLU A 294 -5.10 -13.33 -2.89
C GLU A 294 -5.73 -13.40 -4.29
N ILE A 295 -6.05 -12.24 -4.88
CA ILE A 295 -6.51 -12.19 -6.28
C ILE A 295 -5.41 -12.70 -7.20
N LEU A 296 -4.16 -12.28 -7.01
CA LEU A 296 -3.05 -12.67 -7.87
C LEU A 296 -2.77 -14.17 -7.82
N HIS A 297 -3.05 -14.85 -6.70
CA HIS A 297 -2.93 -16.30 -6.61
C HIS A 297 -3.78 -17.06 -7.64
N ASN A 298 -4.79 -16.40 -8.24
CA ASN A 298 -5.54 -17.00 -9.33
C ASN A 298 -4.72 -17.23 -10.60
N TRP A 299 -3.64 -16.47 -10.82
CA TRP A 299 -2.63 -16.79 -11.85
C TRP A 299 -1.56 -17.72 -11.30
N TRP A 300 -1.03 -17.43 -10.11
CA TRP A 300 0.08 -18.15 -9.50
C TRP A 300 -0.35 -18.99 -8.30
N GLY A 301 -0.17 -20.31 -8.36
CA GLY A 301 -0.67 -21.22 -7.33
C GLY A 301 -1.98 -21.87 -7.75
N ASN A 302 -2.97 -21.08 -8.20
CA ASN A 302 -4.27 -21.61 -8.63
C ASN A 302 -4.43 -21.65 -10.16
N GLY A 303 -3.68 -20.86 -10.92
CA GLY A 303 -3.73 -20.86 -12.41
C GLY A 303 -2.56 -21.59 -13.05
N VAL A 304 -1.41 -21.58 -12.39
CA VAL A 304 -0.22 -22.37 -12.64
C VAL A 304 0.14 -22.98 -11.29
N PHE A 305 0.04 -24.31 -11.19
CA PHE A 305 0.18 -25.01 -9.91
C PHE A 305 1.65 -25.11 -9.52
N VAL A 306 1.93 -25.19 -8.22
CA VAL A 306 3.29 -25.27 -7.69
C VAL A 306 3.74 -26.73 -7.61
N ASP A 307 4.85 -27.06 -8.26
CA ASP A 307 5.58 -28.30 -7.99
C ASP A 307 6.34 -28.15 -6.65
N TYR A 308 5.66 -28.45 -5.54
CA TYR A 308 6.20 -28.24 -4.20
C TYR A 308 7.49 -29.04 -3.96
N GLU A 309 7.68 -30.21 -4.55
CA GLU A 309 8.93 -30.97 -4.43
C GLU A 309 10.14 -30.18 -4.95
N LYS A 310 9.93 -29.32 -5.94
CA LYS A 310 10.97 -28.49 -6.57
C LYS A 310 11.03 -27.04 -6.06
N GLY A 311 10.27 -26.72 -5.03
CA GLY A 311 10.29 -25.42 -4.36
C GLY A 311 9.13 -24.51 -4.73
N ASN A 312 8.63 -23.79 -3.73
CA ASN A 312 7.54 -22.85 -3.89
C ASN A 312 8.03 -21.52 -4.48
N TRP A 313 7.88 -21.39 -5.80
CA TRP A 313 8.21 -20.17 -6.55
C TRP A 313 7.10 -19.11 -6.48
N CYS A 314 5.89 -19.51 -6.09
CA CYS A 314 4.67 -18.73 -6.18
C CYS A 314 4.64 -17.61 -5.14
N GLU A 315 4.85 -17.91 -3.85
CA GLU A 315 4.72 -16.91 -2.77
C GLU A 315 5.58 -15.68 -2.99
N GLY A 316 6.87 -15.86 -3.31
CA GLY A 316 7.78 -14.76 -3.59
C GLY A 316 7.40 -13.96 -4.84
N LEU A 317 6.86 -14.61 -5.86
CA LEU A 317 6.43 -13.93 -7.10
C LEU A 317 5.15 -13.12 -6.85
N THR A 318 4.20 -13.70 -6.12
CA THR A 318 2.96 -13.04 -5.71
C THR A 318 3.27 -11.84 -4.82
N ALA A 319 4.14 -11.99 -3.82
CA ALA A 319 4.60 -10.87 -2.99
C ALA A 319 5.32 -9.77 -3.81
N TYR A 320 6.09 -10.15 -4.83
CA TYR A 320 6.74 -9.16 -5.71
C TYR A 320 5.73 -8.37 -6.56
N LEU A 321 4.75 -9.05 -7.14
CA LEU A 321 3.80 -8.47 -8.09
C LEU A 321 2.53 -7.88 -7.44
N ALA A 322 2.25 -8.17 -6.18
CA ALA A 322 1.17 -7.57 -5.41
C ALA A 322 1.72 -6.60 -4.35
N ASP A 323 2.53 -7.07 -3.41
CA ASP A 323 2.89 -6.27 -2.23
C ASP A 323 3.95 -5.22 -2.57
N TYR A 324 5.06 -5.66 -3.17
CA TYR A 324 6.13 -4.76 -3.61
C TYR A 324 5.66 -3.86 -4.75
N LEU A 325 4.97 -4.39 -5.76
CA LEU A 325 4.51 -3.57 -6.89
C LEU A 325 3.54 -2.46 -6.44
N LEU A 326 2.63 -2.74 -5.51
CA LEU A 326 1.76 -1.69 -4.97
C LEU A 326 2.54 -0.70 -4.11
N ALA A 327 3.57 -1.13 -3.38
CA ALA A 327 4.47 -0.20 -2.69
C ALA A 327 5.27 0.66 -3.68
N GLU A 328 5.77 0.09 -4.77
CA GLU A 328 6.46 0.79 -5.86
C GLU A 328 5.54 1.83 -6.51
N ASN A 329 4.28 1.48 -6.79
CA ASN A 329 3.26 2.42 -7.29
C ASN A 329 3.00 3.60 -6.34
N ARG A 330 3.16 3.40 -5.03
CA ARG A 330 3.04 4.45 -4.01
C ARG A 330 4.36 5.21 -3.76
N GLY A 331 5.41 4.99 -4.57
CA GLY A 331 6.74 5.58 -4.37
C GLY A 331 7.51 5.03 -3.17
N LYS A 332 7.08 3.89 -2.61
CA LYS A 332 7.66 3.23 -1.42
C LYS A 332 8.45 1.96 -1.75
N GLY A 333 8.82 1.76 -3.02
CA GLY A 333 9.56 0.58 -3.46
C GLY A 333 10.90 0.40 -2.73
N THR A 334 11.67 1.47 -2.59
CA THR A 334 12.96 1.46 -1.86
C THR A 334 12.77 1.12 -0.38
N ASP A 335 11.80 1.76 0.28
CA ASP A 335 11.48 1.48 1.68
C ASP A 335 11.08 0.02 1.89
N TYR A 336 10.32 -0.56 0.95
CA TYR A 336 9.93 -1.96 0.98
C TYR A 336 11.15 -2.89 0.84
N ARG A 337 12.07 -2.62 -0.09
CA ARG A 337 13.30 -3.42 -0.25
C ARG A 337 14.19 -3.35 0.98
N VAL A 338 14.38 -2.16 1.55
CA VAL A 338 15.12 -1.99 2.81
C VAL A 338 14.49 -2.82 3.92
N ALA A 339 13.16 -2.76 4.08
CA ALA A 339 12.47 -3.55 5.10
C ALA A 339 12.62 -5.07 4.86
N THR A 340 12.59 -5.52 3.60
CA THR A 340 12.81 -6.93 3.24
C THR A 340 14.22 -7.40 3.58
N LEU A 341 15.25 -6.63 3.21
CA LEU A 341 16.65 -6.96 3.52
C LEU A 341 16.91 -6.90 5.03
N GLN A 342 16.27 -5.95 5.72
CA GLN A 342 16.34 -5.85 7.18
C GLN A 342 15.77 -7.08 7.87
N LYS A 343 14.58 -7.55 7.46
CA LYS A 343 13.98 -8.78 8.00
C LYS A 343 14.91 -9.98 7.84
N TYR A 344 15.55 -10.11 6.67
CA TYR A 344 16.52 -11.19 6.45
C TYR A 344 17.71 -11.08 7.40
N ALA A 345 18.28 -9.89 7.57
CA ALA A 345 19.37 -9.66 8.51
C ALA A 345 18.99 -9.94 9.98
N ASP A 346 17.77 -9.56 10.39
CA ASP A 346 17.31 -9.71 11.78
C ASP A 346 16.91 -11.14 12.15
N TYR A 347 16.25 -11.88 11.25
CA TYR A 347 15.59 -13.15 11.61
C TYR A 347 16.34 -14.40 11.16
N VAL A 348 17.17 -14.33 10.11
CA VAL A 348 17.81 -15.52 9.55
C VAL A 348 19.09 -15.88 10.30
N GLY A 349 19.85 -14.89 10.78
CA GLY A 349 21.01 -15.05 11.65
C GLY A 349 22.00 -16.15 11.22
N THR A 350 22.75 -16.70 12.19
CA THR A 350 23.56 -17.91 11.99
C THR A 350 22.70 -19.16 12.18
N GLY A 351 22.23 -19.75 11.08
CA GLY A 351 21.63 -21.09 11.04
C GLY A 351 20.14 -21.18 10.70
N GLY A 352 19.48 -20.09 10.29
CA GLY A 352 18.08 -20.09 9.85
C GLY A 352 17.87 -19.97 8.33
N ASP A 353 18.94 -19.94 7.53
CA ASP A 353 18.85 -19.81 6.08
C ASP A 353 18.72 -21.17 5.39
N PHE A 354 18.12 -21.18 4.20
CA PHE A 354 17.96 -22.37 3.37
C PHE A 354 17.83 -21.99 1.88
N PRO A 355 18.12 -22.92 0.95
CA PRO A 355 17.89 -22.70 -0.47
C PRO A 355 16.40 -22.46 -0.79
N LEU A 356 16.09 -21.53 -1.69
CA LEU A 356 14.69 -21.28 -2.11
C LEU A 356 14.03 -22.51 -2.74
N THR A 357 14.81 -23.41 -3.35
CA THR A 357 14.29 -24.70 -3.85
C THR A 357 13.79 -25.63 -2.74
N SER A 358 14.18 -25.38 -1.48
CA SER A 358 13.72 -26.12 -0.30
C SER A 358 12.52 -25.46 0.38
N PHE A 359 12.14 -24.24 -0.02
CA PHE A 359 10.97 -23.56 0.53
C PHE A 359 9.69 -24.30 0.16
N ARG A 360 8.79 -24.48 1.14
CA ARG A 360 7.46 -25.08 0.97
C ARG A 360 6.38 -24.09 1.43
N SER A 361 6.52 -23.63 2.66
CA SER A 361 5.71 -22.59 3.28
C SER A 361 6.40 -21.90 4.43
N ARG A 362 5.79 -20.80 4.86
CA ARG A 362 6.10 -20.11 6.10
C ARG A 362 5.67 -20.93 7.32
N HIS A 363 6.56 -21.02 8.29
CA HIS A 363 6.37 -21.64 9.61
C HIS A 363 7.16 -20.92 10.72
N SER A 364 7.87 -19.84 10.36
CA SER A 364 8.68 -19.02 11.25
C SER A 364 9.02 -17.67 10.57
N SER A 365 9.44 -16.67 11.35
CA SER A 365 9.92 -15.39 10.79
C SER A 365 11.14 -15.55 9.87
N ALA A 366 12.03 -16.51 10.14
CA ALA A 366 13.16 -16.84 9.27
C ALA A 366 12.69 -17.41 7.92
N SER A 367 11.75 -18.37 7.96
CA SER A 367 11.17 -18.95 6.73
C SER A 367 10.40 -17.93 5.89
N GLU A 368 9.75 -16.94 6.52
CA GLU A 368 9.15 -15.80 5.82
C GLU A 368 10.21 -14.94 5.13
N ALA A 369 11.26 -14.56 5.87
CA ALA A 369 12.32 -13.71 5.36
C ALA A 369 13.05 -14.33 4.14
N VAL A 370 13.21 -15.66 4.13
CA VAL A 370 13.78 -16.39 2.99
C VAL A 370 12.72 -16.60 1.90
N GLY A 371 11.64 -17.33 2.19
CA GLY A 371 10.67 -17.79 1.19
C GLY A 371 9.88 -16.66 0.51
N TYR A 372 9.61 -15.57 1.23
CA TYR A 372 9.02 -14.36 0.65
C TYR A 372 10.09 -13.33 0.34
N GLY A 373 10.93 -12.96 1.31
CA GLY A 373 11.86 -11.84 1.18
C GLY A 373 12.97 -12.06 0.15
N LYS A 374 13.77 -13.14 0.29
CA LYS A 374 14.83 -13.49 -0.67
C LYS A 374 14.25 -13.79 -2.05
N ALA A 375 13.12 -14.51 -2.13
CA ALA A 375 12.44 -14.79 -3.39
C ALA A 375 11.94 -13.52 -4.10
N LEU A 376 11.36 -12.57 -3.36
CA LEU A 376 10.95 -11.27 -3.89
C LEU A 376 12.13 -10.49 -4.46
N MET A 377 13.25 -10.42 -3.73
CA MET A 377 14.46 -9.76 -4.22
C MET A 377 15.09 -10.49 -5.41
N PHE A 378 14.97 -11.83 -5.48
CA PHE A 378 15.36 -12.59 -6.67
C PHE A 378 14.58 -12.13 -7.92
N TYR A 379 13.26 -12.00 -7.84
CA TYR A 379 12.46 -11.50 -8.97
C TYR A 379 12.76 -10.04 -9.31
N HIS A 380 13.04 -9.23 -8.29
CA HIS A 380 13.48 -7.85 -8.47
C HIS A 380 14.79 -7.74 -9.25
N MET A 381 15.81 -8.49 -8.84
CA MET A 381 17.09 -8.54 -9.53
C MET A 381 16.96 -9.15 -10.92
N LEU A 382 16.07 -10.13 -11.12
CA LEU A 382 15.77 -10.70 -12.43
C LEU A 382 15.20 -9.65 -13.37
N ARG A 383 14.16 -8.90 -12.93
CA ARG A 383 13.58 -7.76 -13.66
C ARG A 383 14.65 -6.73 -14.04
N ARG A 384 15.53 -6.38 -13.09
CA ARG A 384 16.64 -5.44 -13.33
C ARG A 384 17.59 -5.92 -14.43
N THR A 385 17.93 -7.20 -14.41
CA THR A 385 18.88 -7.80 -15.35
C THR A 385 18.36 -7.80 -16.78
N MET A 386 17.06 -8.04 -16.98
CA MET A 386 16.47 -8.18 -18.32
C MET A 386 15.71 -6.95 -18.82
N GLY A 387 15.38 -6.01 -17.92
CA GLY A 387 14.51 -4.87 -18.20
C GLY A 387 13.01 -5.23 -18.22
N ASP A 388 12.17 -4.23 -17.99
CA ASP A 388 10.73 -4.40 -17.78
C ASP A 388 10.00 -5.09 -18.94
N ALA A 389 10.37 -4.79 -20.19
CA ALA A 389 9.73 -5.38 -21.35
C ALA A 389 9.92 -6.90 -21.42
N ASN A 390 11.17 -7.36 -21.25
CA ASN A 390 11.50 -8.79 -21.25
C ASN A 390 10.96 -9.49 -20.01
N PHE A 391 10.92 -8.79 -18.86
CA PHE A 391 10.34 -9.35 -17.64
C PHE A 391 8.83 -9.62 -17.80
N ARG A 392 8.08 -8.65 -18.35
CA ARG A 392 6.66 -8.85 -18.70
C ARG A 392 6.48 -9.99 -19.70
N GLY A 393 7.34 -10.05 -20.72
CA GLY A 393 7.36 -11.16 -21.68
C GLY A 393 7.55 -12.52 -21.02
N GLY A 394 8.52 -12.63 -20.10
CA GLY A 394 8.81 -13.85 -19.35
C GLY A 394 7.66 -14.30 -18.46
N LEU A 395 7.01 -13.37 -17.75
CA LEU A 395 5.79 -13.66 -16.96
C LEU A 395 4.66 -14.21 -17.84
N ARG A 396 4.40 -13.56 -18.98
CA ARG A 396 3.36 -13.97 -19.93
C ARG A 396 3.63 -15.36 -20.49
N SER A 397 4.87 -15.60 -20.94
CA SER A 397 5.25 -16.92 -21.44
C SER A 397 5.17 -18.00 -20.36
N PHE A 398 5.57 -17.69 -19.12
CA PHE A 398 5.47 -18.65 -18.02
C PHE A 398 4.02 -19.02 -17.72
N TYR A 399 3.12 -18.03 -17.72
CA TYR A 399 1.68 -18.26 -17.57
C TYR A 399 1.12 -19.09 -18.73
N GLU A 400 1.35 -18.67 -19.98
CA GLU A 400 0.81 -19.32 -21.18
C GLU A 400 1.28 -20.78 -21.33
N ASP A 401 2.55 -21.06 -21.06
CA ASP A 401 3.13 -22.40 -21.21
C ASP A 401 2.61 -23.39 -20.15
N ASN A 402 2.31 -22.88 -18.94
CA ASN A 402 2.07 -23.69 -17.74
C ASN A 402 0.65 -23.55 -17.15
N LYS A 403 -0.25 -22.83 -17.81
CA LYS A 403 -1.65 -22.70 -17.37
C LYS A 403 -2.28 -24.09 -17.15
N PHE A 404 -2.82 -24.28 -15.94
CA PHE A 404 -3.40 -25.52 -15.42
C PHE A 404 -2.43 -26.72 -15.42
N LYS A 405 -1.14 -26.47 -15.15
CA LYS A 405 -0.09 -27.49 -14.97
C LYS A 405 0.74 -27.17 -13.73
N TYR A 406 1.36 -28.20 -13.14
CA TYR A 406 2.42 -28.01 -12.15
C TYR A 406 3.68 -27.48 -12.81
N ALA A 407 4.27 -26.45 -12.22
CA ALA A 407 5.48 -25.79 -12.70
C ALA A 407 6.51 -25.62 -11.57
N SER A 408 7.77 -25.58 -11.96
CA SER A 408 8.92 -25.39 -11.06
C SER A 408 9.71 -24.12 -11.40
N PHE A 409 10.68 -23.77 -10.57
CA PHE A 409 11.65 -22.70 -10.88
C PHE A 409 12.39 -22.92 -12.21
N GLU A 410 12.56 -24.17 -12.66
CA GLU A 410 13.20 -24.48 -13.94
C GLU A 410 12.31 -24.14 -15.14
N ASP A 411 11.00 -24.35 -15.02
CA ASP A 411 10.03 -23.96 -16.05
C ASP A 411 9.94 -22.43 -16.14
N LEU A 412 10.01 -21.76 -14.97
CA LEU A 412 10.14 -20.31 -14.89
C LEU A 412 11.40 -19.84 -15.60
N ARG A 413 12.57 -20.42 -15.31
CA ARG A 413 13.83 -20.08 -15.99
C ARG A 413 13.69 -20.17 -17.51
N LYS A 414 13.17 -21.30 -18.03
CA LYS A 414 12.98 -21.52 -19.47
C LYS A 414 12.07 -20.47 -20.10
N ALA A 415 10.97 -20.11 -19.44
CA ALA A 415 10.05 -19.09 -19.93
C ALA A 415 10.72 -17.71 -20.05
N PHE A 416 11.51 -17.31 -19.05
CA PHE A 416 12.26 -16.05 -19.09
C PHE A 416 13.42 -16.08 -20.10
N GLU A 417 14.07 -17.24 -20.30
CA GLU A 417 15.15 -17.40 -21.29
C GLU A 417 14.69 -17.33 -22.74
N LYS A 418 13.38 -17.38 -23.03
CA LYS A 418 12.85 -17.03 -24.35
C LYS A 418 13.22 -15.59 -24.77
N TYR A 419 13.44 -14.70 -23.80
CA TYR A 419 13.74 -13.27 -24.04
C TYR A 419 15.21 -12.91 -23.84
N THR A 420 15.97 -13.73 -23.13
CA THR A 420 17.40 -13.47 -22.86
C THR A 420 18.32 -14.39 -23.65
N GLY A 421 17.84 -15.54 -24.11
CA GLY A 421 18.59 -16.61 -24.77
C GLY A 421 18.80 -17.82 -23.86
N ALA A 422 18.74 -19.02 -24.44
CA ALA A 422 18.85 -20.28 -23.71
C ALA A 422 20.15 -20.36 -22.89
N GLY A 423 20.03 -20.78 -21.63
CA GLY A 423 21.12 -20.95 -20.67
C GLY A 423 21.68 -19.65 -20.07
N ARG A 424 21.29 -18.46 -20.57
CA ARG A 424 21.87 -17.19 -20.09
C ARG A 424 21.54 -16.87 -18.64
N LEU A 425 20.41 -17.37 -18.13
CA LEU A 425 19.97 -17.12 -16.75
C LEU A 425 20.38 -18.24 -15.80
N ALA A 426 20.92 -19.36 -16.29
CA ALA A 426 21.31 -20.49 -15.45
C ALA A 426 22.26 -20.10 -14.29
N PRO A 427 23.33 -19.30 -14.47
CA PRO A 427 24.19 -18.90 -13.35
C PRO A 427 23.47 -18.05 -12.30
N PHE A 428 22.55 -17.18 -12.75
CA PHE A 428 21.74 -16.34 -11.86
C PHE A 428 20.77 -17.18 -11.03
N PHE A 429 20.04 -18.10 -11.68
CA PHE A 429 19.11 -19.01 -11.00
C PHE A 429 19.83 -19.95 -10.03
N ASP A 430 20.96 -20.52 -10.44
CA ASP A 430 21.76 -21.42 -9.59
C ASP A 430 22.17 -20.72 -8.28
N GLN A 431 22.81 -19.55 -8.38
CA GLN A 431 23.37 -18.91 -7.18
C GLN A 431 22.30 -18.40 -6.21
N TRP A 432 21.14 -17.96 -6.71
CA TRP A 432 20.11 -17.36 -5.85
C TRP A 432 19.08 -18.37 -5.35
N LEU A 433 18.83 -19.45 -6.09
CA LEU A 433 17.82 -20.44 -5.71
C LEU A 433 18.39 -21.61 -4.91
N ARG A 434 19.64 -22.02 -5.18
CA ARG A 434 20.24 -23.24 -4.61
C ARG A 434 21.23 -22.98 -3.47
N ARG A 435 21.65 -21.73 -3.25
CA ARG A 435 22.62 -21.37 -2.21
C ARG A 435 21.97 -20.67 -1.03
N GLU A 436 22.47 -20.99 0.15
CA GLU A 436 22.28 -20.22 1.37
C GLU A 436 23.19 -18.99 1.38
N GLY A 437 22.83 -18.02 2.20
CA GLY A 437 23.52 -16.76 2.42
C GLY A 437 23.10 -15.65 1.47
N ALA A 438 23.80 -14.52 1.66
CA ALA A 438 23.73 -13.31 0.86
C ALA A 438 25.12 -12.65 0.81
N PRO A 439 25.46 -11.89 -0.24
CA PRO A 439 26.71 -11.14 -0.32
C PRO A 439 26.81 -10.07 0.77
N GLU A 440 28.03 -9.83 1.26
CA GLU A 440 28.40 -8.74 2.16
C GLU A 440 29.38 -7.83 1.41
N LEU A 441 28.94 -6.63 1.02
CA LEU A 441 29.75 -5.72 0.22
C LEU A 441 30.50 -4.70 1.08
N ALA A 442 31.73 -4.40 0.69
CA ALA A 442 32.53 -3.30 1.24
C ALA A 442 33.08 -2.42 0.12
N LEU A 443 33.03 -1.10 0.33
CA LEU A 443 33.68 -0.09 -0.51
C LEU A 443 35.02 0.29 0.13
N GLU A 444 36.12 0.03 -0.57
CA GLU A 444 37.48 0.17 -0.07
C GLU A 444 38.35 0.96 -1.05
N ASN A 445 39.50 1.45 -0.55
CA ASN A 445 40.56 2.05 -1.37
C ASN A 445 40.12 3.17 -2.33
N ALA A 446 39.04 3.90 -2.01
CA ALA A 446 38.56 4.98 -2.84
C ALA A 446 39.56 6.16 -2.88
N ARG A 447 40.01 6.52 -4.08
CA ARG A 447 41.01 7.56 -4.33
C ARG A 447 40.62 8.38 -5.55
N LEU A 448 40.70 9.69 -5.40
CA LEU A 448 40.46 10.62 -6.48
C LEU A 448 41.77 11.24 -6.96
N THR A 449 42.11 11.05 -8.22
CA THR A 449 43.31 11.62 -8.84
C THR A 449 42.95 12.59 -9.97
N ARG A 450 43.78 13.61 -10.18
CA ARG A 450 43.60 14.55 -11.30
C ARG A 450 44.24 13.96 -12.55
N ALA A 451 43.46 13.78 -13.61
CA ALA A 451 43.94 13.30 -14.89
C ALA A 451 44.25 14.46 -15.85
N LEU A 452 44.89 14.16 -17.00
CA LEU A 452 45.19 15.14 -18.07
C LEU A 452 43.94 15.90 -18.56
N ARG A 453 42.76 15.26 -18.50
CA ARG A 453 41.46 15.85 -18.83
C ARG A 453 40.41 15.40 -17.82
N GLY A 454 40.34 16.08 -16.68
CA GLY A 454 39.34 15.83 -15.63
C GLY A 454 39.92 15.07 -14.43
N TYR A 455 39.17 14.09 -13.93
CA TYR A 455 39.47 13.32 -12.73
C TYR A 455 39.27 11.83 -12.97
N ASP A 456 40.09 11.00 -12.32
CA ASP A 456 39.91 9.55 -12.23
C ASP A 456 39.60 9.17 -10.78
N LEU A 457 38.45 8.53 -10.59
CA LEU A 457 38.03 7.94 -9.31
C LEU A 457 38.31 6.44 -9.35
N GLU A 458 39.31 6.01 -8.60
CA GLU A 458 39.63 4.61 -8.34
C GLU A 458 38.93 4.17 -7.06
N PHE A 459 38.32 2.99 -7.04
CA PHE A 459 37.77 2.38 -5.82
C PHE A 459 37.67 0.85 -5.96
N THR A 460 37.72 0.13 -4.85
CA THR A 460 37.60 -1.33 -4.80
C THR A 460 36.27 -1.73 -4.16
N LEU A 461 35.56 -2.67 -4.77
CA LEU A 461 34.47 -3.39 -4.13
C LEU A 461 34.95 -4.76 -3.70
N ALA A 462 34.60 -5.17 -2.48
CA ALA A 462 34.96 -6.47 -1.92
C ALA A 462 33.73 -7.21 -1.38
N GLN A 463 33.69 -8.53 -1.58
CA GLN A 463 32.67 -9.44 -1.06
C GLN A 463 33.20 -10.17 0.19
N LYS A 464 32.79 -9.74 1.38
CA LYS A 464 33.34 -10.20 2.66
C LYS A 464 32.69 -11.46 3.22
N GLN A 465 31.58 -11.92 2.66
CA GLN A 465 30.87 -13.10 3.14
C GLN A 465 31.70 -14.38 3.02
N ALA A 466 31.48 -15.32 3.94
CA ALA A 466 31.99 -16.68 3.86
C ALA A 466 31.38 -17.44 2.65
N GLY A 467 32.12 -18.40 2.10
CA GLY A 467 31.68 -19.18 0.93
C GLY A 467 32.00 -18.52 -0.43
N PRO A 468 31.52 -19.06 -1.56
CA PRO A 468 31.82 -18.54 -2.90
C PRO A 468 31.38 -17.09 -3.10
N HIS A 469 32.09 -16.36 -3.98
CA HIS A 469 31.65 -15.03 -4.40
C HIS A 469 30.39 -15.14 -5.29
N TYR A 470 29.55 -14.12 -5.23
CA TYR A 470 28.39 -13.95 -6.11
C TYR A 470 28.79 -13.20 -7.37
N ARG A 471 28.10 -13.47 -8.47
CA ARG A 471 28.12 -12.63 -9.68
C ARG A 471 27.07 -11.55 -9.52
N LEU A 472 27.47 -10.28 -9.52
CA LEU A 472 26.61 -9.15 -9.17
C LEU A 472 26.61 -8.08 -10.25
N GLU A 473 25.45 -7.50 -10.51
CA GLU A 473 25.27 -6.29 -11.31
C GLU A 473 24.89 -5.15 -10.36
N ILE A 474 25.88 -4.36 -9.95
CA ILE A 474 25.78 -3.44 -8.81
C ILE A 474 25.50 -2.03 -9.31
N PRO A 475 24.35 -1.42 -8.99
CA PRO A 475 24.12 -0.01 -9.30
C PRO A 475 25.06 0.89 -8.48
N ALA A 476 25.67 1.88 -9.11
CA ALA A 476 26.50 2.89 -8.46
C ALA A 476 26.08 4.29 -8.90
N ALA A 477 25.85 5.18 -7.96
CA ALA A 477 25.55 6.59 -8.21
C ALA A 477 26.80 7.43 -7.90
N ILE A 478 27.27 8.17 -8.91
CA ILE A 478 28.45 9.04 -8.80
C ILE A 478 28.00 10.49 -8.97
N TYR A 479 28.12 11.28 -7.91
CA TYR A 479 27.75 12.69 -7.88
C TYR A 479 28.94 13.52 -8.34
N LEU A 480 28.69 14.47 -9.24
CA LEU A 480 29.72 15.38 -9.76
C LEU A 480 29.46 16.79 -9.23
N GLU A 481 30.53 17.49 -8.91
CA GLU A 481 30.49 18.89 -8.50
C GLU A 481 29.78 19.76 -9.55
N GLY A 482 28.85 20.61 -9.11
CA GLY A 482 28.03 21.46 -9.99
C GLY A 482 26.95 20.73 -10.79
N SER A 483 26.66 19.46 -10.50
CA SER A 483 25.57 18.69 -11.12
C SER A 483 24.50 18.32 -10.09
N ASP A 484 23.25 18.67 -10.36
CA ASP A 484 22.12 18.35 -9.48
C ASP A 484 21.75 16.85 -9.50
N GLN A 485 22.17 16.12 -10.54
CA GLN A 485 21.83 14.72 -10.78
C GLN A 485 23.09 13.84 -10.79
N PRO A 486 23.08 12.66 -10.14
CA PRO A 486 24.21 11.74 -10.21
C PRO A 486 24.26 10.98 -11.54
N ARG A 487 25.45 10.47 -11.86
CA ARG A 487 25.65 9.51 -12.95
C ARG A 487 25.45 8.11 -12.40
N ILE A 488 24.40 7.43 -12.88
CA ILE A 488 24.13 6.02 -12.53
C ILE A 488 24.92 5.11 -13.46
N LYS A 489 25.66 4.16 -12.88
CA LYS A 489 26.42 3.11 -13.57
C LYS A 489 26.05 1.75 -13.00
N THR A 490 26.13 0.71 -13.83
CA THR A 490 26.07 -0.67 -13.37
C THR A 490 27.49 -1.23 -13.39
N LEU A 491 27.95 -1.70 -12.25
CA LEU A 491 29.26 -2.32 -12.06
C LEU A 491 29.07 -3.84 -12.02
N THR A 492 29.66 -4.55 -12.97
CA THR A 492 29.64 -6.01 -12.99
C THR A 492 30.78 -6.53 -12.12
N MET A 493 30.45 -7.29 -11.06
CA MET A 493 31.43 -7.89 -10.16
C MET A 493 31.39 -9.42 -10.25
N ASN A 494 32.51 -10.03 -10.67
CA ASN A 494 32.62 -11.49 -10.89
C ASN A 494 33.77 -12.14 -10.10
N SER A 495 34.32 -11.44 -9.11
CA SER A 495 35.42 -11.90 -8.27
C SER A 495 35.13 -11.58 -6.79
N ARG A 496 36.03 -12.01 -5.90
CA ARG A 496 35.98 -11.65 -4.47
C ARG A 496 36.22 -10.15 -4.25
N GLU A 497 37.14 -9.57 -5.02
CA GLU A 497 37.51 -8.16 -4.96
C GLU A 497 37.74 -7.66 -6.39
N GLU A 498 37.25 -6.47 -6.70
CA GLU A 498 37.35 -5.86 -8.02
C GLU A 498 37.55 -4.34 -7.90
N THR A 499 38.55 -3.82 -8.61
CA THR A 499 38.88 -2.38 -8.62
C THR A 499 38.32 -1.74 -9.89
N TYR A 500 37.64 -0.61 -9.70
CA TYR A 500 36.98 0.16 -10.74
C TYR A 500 37.63 1.52 -10.89
N HIS A 501 37.69 2.00 -12.13
CA HIS A 501 38.13 3.35 -12.48
C HIS A 501 36.98 4.09 -13.17
N TYR A 502 36.69 5.30 -12.70
CA TYR A 502 35.70 6.18 -13.29
C TYR A 502 36.31 7.52 -13.67
N ASN A 503 36.49 7.70 -14.99
CA ASN A 503 36.96 8.94 -15.57
C ASN A 503 35.79 9.93 -15.74
N ALA A 504 35.92 11.13 -15.17
CA ALA A 504 34.92 12.19 -15.26
C ALA A 504 35.51 13.55 -15.65
N PRO A 505 34.78 14.35 -16.44
CA PRO A 505 35.23 15.70 -16.81
C PRO A 505 35.13 16.70 -15.66
N LEU A 506 34.21 16.46 -14.72
CA LEU A 506 33.99 17.24 -13.50
C LEU A 506 34.40 16.41 -12.29
N ARG A 507 34.73 17.07 -11.19
CA ARG A 507 35.19 16.43 -9.96
C ARG A 507 34.07 15.58 -9.35
N PRO A 508 34.28 14.27 -9.12
CA PRO A 508 33.40 13.46 -8.29
C PRO A 508 33.38 13.97 -6.83
N ALA A 509 32.18 14.13 -6.28
CA ALA A 509 31.94 14.62 -4.93
C ALA A 509 31.45 13.51 -3.97
N ARG A 510 30.68 12.53 -4.47
CA ARG A 510 30.20 11.37 -3.70
C ARG A 510 30.10 10.15 -4.60
N ILE A 511 30.33 8.97 -4.04
CA ILE A 511 29.94 7.68 -4.62
C ILE A 511 29.01 6.93 -3.66
N GLU A 512 27.92 6.38 -4.19
CA GLU A 512 26.99 5.51 -3.47
C GLU A 512 26.86 4.19 -4.24
N ILE A 513 27.06 3.07 -3.55
CA ILE A 513 26.93 1.72 -4.09
C ILE A 513 25.61 1.13 -3.61
N ASP A 514 24.83 0.62 -4.56
CA ASP A 514 23.47 0.11 -4.36
C ASP A 514 22.53 1.08 -3.60
N PRO A 515 22.45 2.37 -4.01
CA PRO A 515 21.78 3.43 -3.23
C PRO A 515 20.25 3.23 -3.09
N GLU A 516 19.66 2.44 -3.97
CA GLU A 516 18.25 2.06 -3.95
C GLU A 516 17.99 0.65 -3.37
N PHE A 517 19.01 -0.04 -2.86
CA PHE A 517 18.89 -1.40 -2.33
C PHE A 517 18.26 -2.36 -3.35
N ASP A 518 18.77 -2.35 -4.58
CA ASP A 518 18.36 -3.22 -5.67
C ASP A 518 18.92 -4.65 -5.52
N LEU A 519 19.95 -4.85 -4.71
CA LEU A 519 20.58 -6.16 -4.52
C LEU A 519 20.05 -6.89 -3.30
N PHE A 520 19.85 -8.20 -3.44
CA PHE A 520 19.78 -9.07 -2.26
C PHE A 520 21.17 -9.20 -1.66
N ARG A 521 21.40 -8.52 -0.55
CA ARG A 521 22.67 -8.49 0.19
C ARG A 521 22.41 -8.33 1.67
N LYS A 522 23.40 -8.67 2.51
CA LYS A 522 23.35 -8.29 3.92
C LYS A 522 23.57 -6.79 4.04
N LEU A 523 22.73 -6.14 4.82
CA LEU A 523 22.88 -4.72 5.12
C LEU A 523 23.93 -4.54 6.21
N GLY A 524 24.77 -3.52 6.06
CA GLY A 524 25.66 -3.09 7.13
C GLY A 524 24.85 -2.54 8.31
N PRO A 525 25.35 -2.65 9.56
CA PRO A 525 24.63 -2.17 10.74
C PRO A 525 24.19 -0.70 10.65
N LEU A 526 24.97 0.16 9.99
CA LEU A 526 24.68 1.59 9.84
C LEU A 526 23.60 1.90 8.80
N GLU A 527 23.36 0.99 7.84
CA GLU A 527 22.34 1.13 6.78
C GLU A 527 20.93 0.91 7.29
N THR A 528 20.82 0.46 8.53
CA THR A 528 19.60 -0.07 9.10
C THR A 528 19.32 0.67 10.41
N PRO A 529 18.12 1.22 10.59
CA PRO A 529 17.79 1.84 11.86
C PRO A 529 17.69 0.75 12.94
N PRO A 530 18.03 1.06 14.20
CA PRO A 530 17.77 0.12 15.28
C PRO A 530 16.26 0.00 15.45
N THR A 531 15.78 -1.24 15.44
CA THR A 531 14.35 -1.59 15.40
C THR A 531 14.05 -2.60 16.47
N LEU A 532 12.78 -2.67 16.88
CA LEU A 532 12.35 -3.65 17.88
C LEU A 532 12.51 -5.09 17.37
N SER A 533 12.44 -5.34 16.06
CA SER A 533 12.67 -6.68 15.48
C SER A 533 14.06 -7.21 15.80
N ARG A 534 15.10 -6.36 15.78
CA ARG A 534 16.47 -6.78 16.12
C ARG A 534 16.62 -7.19 17.57
N VAL A 535 15.89 -6.54 18.47
CA VAL A 535 15.91 -6.89 19.90
C VAL A 535 15.04 -8.11 20.17
N LEU A 536 13.88 -8.21 19.51
CA LEU A 536 12.94 -9.34 19.63
C LEU A 536 13.47 -10.64 18.99
N GLY A 537 14.26 -10.53 17.91
CA GLY A 537 14.88 -11.66 17.22
C GLY A 537 16.22 -12.10 17.81
N ALA A 538 16.72 -11.41 18.84
CA ALA A 538 17.98 -11.74 19.48
C ALA A 538 17.91 -13.09 20.20
N ARG A 539 19.01 -13.85 20.14
CA ARG A 539 19.15 -15.08 20.92
C ARG A 539 19.65 -14.76 22.32
N LYS A 540 18.94 -15.27 23.34
CA LYS A 540 19.21 -15.11 24.78
C LYS A 540 19.47 -13.65 25.18
N PRO A 541 18.54 -12.72 24.90
CA PRO A 541 18.77 -11.32 25.21
C PRO A 541 18.88 -11.09 26.73
N SER A 542 19.69 -10.12 27.13
CA SER A 542 19.74 -9.68 28.53
C SER A 542 18.59 -8.70 28.82
N ILE A 543 17.89 -8.87 29.94
CA ILE A 543 16.83 -7.96 30.41
C ILE A 543 17.27 -7.36 31.74
N PHE A 544 17.42 -6.03 31.77
CA PHE A 544 17.81 -5.27 32.94
C PHE A 544 16.56 -4.72 33.64
N LEU A 545 16.37 -5.12 34.90
CA LEU A 545 15.26 -4.68 35.74
C LEU A 545 15.71 -3.61 36.75
N PRO A 546 14.81 -2.68 37.15
CA PRO A 546 15.15 -1.65 38.12
C PRO A 546 15.36 -2.26 39.51
N ALA A 547 16.28 -1.73 40.29
CA ALA A 547 16.49 -2.16 41.68
C ALA A 547 15.32 -1.74 42.60
N GLY A 548 14.90 -2.62 43.53
CA GLY A 548 13.96 -2.30 44.62
C GLY A 548 12.54 -2.89 44.49
N GLU A 549 11.65 -2.48 45.40
CA GLU A 549 10.29 -3.07 45.57
C GLU A 549 9.33 -2.84 44.37
N GLY A 550 9.67 -1.94 43.44
CA GLY A 550 8.89 -1.65 42.23
C GLY A 550 9.10 -2.61 41.04
N ALA A 551 10.01 -3.59 41.14
CA ALA A 551 10.38 -4.47 40.04
C ALA A 551 9.32 -5.53 39.66
N GLY A 552 8.31 -5.76 40.50
CA GLY A 552 7.32 -6.83 40.33
C GLY A 552 6.61 -6.84 38.97
N PRO A 553 5.98 -5.73 38.53
CA PRO A 553 5.33 -5.66 37.21
C PRO A 553 6.29 -5.86 36.03
N TRP A 554 7.54 -5.38 36.15
CA TRP A 554 8.57 -5.56 35.13
C TRP A 554 9.07 -7.00 35.05
N ARG A 555 9.14 -7.70 36.18
CA ARG A 555 9.46 -9.12 36.24
C ARG A 555 8.40 -9.95 35.51
N ALA A 556 7.12 -9.66 35.75
CA ALA A 556 6.02 -10.32 35.05
C ALA A 556 6.05 -10.07 33.53
N LEU A 557 6.49 -8.87 33.10
CA LEU A 557 6.73 -8.58 31.69
C LEU A 557 7.89 -9.42 31.12
N ALA A 558 9.01 -9.53 31.85
CA ALA A 558 10.17 -10.34 31.43
C ALA A 558 9.83 -11.83 31.32
N ASP A 559 9.05 -12.37 32.27
CA ASP A 559 8.63 -13.77 32.28
C ASP A 559 7.76 -14.12 31.05
N ALA A 560 7.10 -13.13 30.43
CA ALA A 560 6.35 -13.34 29.19
C ALA A 560 7.24 -13.74 28.00
N TRP A 561 8.54 -13.42 28.03
CA TRP A 561 9.54 -13.85 27.03
C TRP A 561 10.21 -15.18 27.35
N ALA A 562 10.01 -15.74 28.56
CA ALA A 562 10.59 -17.03 28.96
C ALA A 562 9.80 -18.26 28.45
N LYS A 563 8.89 -18.07 27.48
CA LYS A 563 8.03 -19.12 26.92
C LYS A 563 8.73 -20.04 25.92
N ASP A 564 9.85 -19.60 25.35
CA ASP A 564 10.71 -20.42 24.48
C ASP A 564 11.83 -21.06 25.33
N PRO A 565 11.80 -22.38 25.58
CA PRO A 565 12.81 -23.06 26.38
C PRO A 565 14.22 -22.97 25.80
N GLU A 566 14.36 -22.77 24.48
CA GLU A 566 15.66 -22.67 23.80
C GLU A 566 16.21 -21.24 23.77
N ASN A 567 15.37 -20.23 24.08
CA ASN A 567 15.70 -18.81 23.96
C ASN A 567 15.38 -17.97 25.22
N ILE A 568 15.57 -18.54 26.41
CA ILE A 568 15.26 -17.89 27.68
C ILE A 568 16.17 -16.64 27.88
N PRO A 569 15.58 -15.45 28.15
CA PRO A 569 16.36 -14.25 28.45
C PRO A 569 17.15 -14.34 29.76
N GLU A 570 18.33 -13.72 29.80
CA GLU A 570 19.08 -13.54 31.05
C GLU A 570 18.58 -12.29 31.77
N VAL A 571 18.05 -12.43 32.99
CA VAL A 571 17.52 -11.29 33.75
C VAL A 571 18.56 -10.78 34.75
N LEU A 572 18.95 -9.51 34.62
CA LEU A 572 20.03 -8.86 35.37
C LEU A 572 19.50 -7.63 36.14
N SER A 573 20.25 -7.18 37.16
CA SER A 573 20.01 -5.90 37.83
C SER A 573 20.53 -4.74 37.00
N ASP A 574 19.95 -3.56 37.19
CA ASP A 574 20.36 -2.29 36.57
C ASP A 574 21.78 -1.79 36.92
N THR A 575 22.46 -2.46 37.85
CA THR A 575 23.88 -2.23 38.19
C THR A 575 24.86 -3.06 37.36
N ALA A 576 24.38 -4.03 36.58
CA ALA A 576 25.22 -4.85 35.72
C ALA A 576 25.63 -4.10 34.44
N ALA A 577 26.78 -4.48 33.87
CA ALA A 577 27.28 -3.90 32.63
C ALA A 577 26.44 -4.35 31.43
N LEU A 578 26.23 -3.44 30.47
CA LEU A 578 25.58 -3.76 29.20
C LEU A 578 26.47 -4.71 28.37
N PRO A 579 25.89 -5.73 27.70
CA PRO A 579 26.67 -6.63 26.86
C PRO A 579 27.23 -5.90 25.64
N PRO A 580 28.54 -6.04 25.32
CA PRO A 580 29.16 -5.32 24.21
C PRO A 580 28.76 -5.86 22.83
N ASP A 581 28.38 -7.14 22.77
CA ASP A 581 28.17 -7.93 21.55
C ASP A 581 26.81 -8.65 21.55
N ALA A 582 25.81 -8.08 22.24
CA ALA A 582 24.46 -8.62 22.26
C ALA A 582 23.39 -7.52 22.32
N SER A 583 22.16 -7.89 21.91
CA SER A 583 20.98 -7.05 22.09
C SER A 583 20.43 -7.21 23.51
N TYR A 584 19.84 -6.13 24.05
CA TYR A 584 19.38 -6.09 25.44
C TYR A 584 18.10 -5.25 25.62
N TRP A 585 17.42 -5.47 26.74
CA TRP A 585 16.25 -4.69 27.17
C TRP A 585 16.53 -3.98 28.50
N VAL A 586 16.08 -2.72 28.60
CA VAL A 586 16.05 -1.93 29.83
C VAL A 586 14.58 -1.66 30.16
N PHE A 587 14.11 -2.18 31.28
CA PHE A 587 12.72 -2.02 31.72
C PHE A 587 12.66 -0.99 32.86
N GLY A 588 11.75 -0.01 32.74
CA GLY A 588 11.54 1.03 33.74
C GLY A 588 12.22 2.34 33.38
N GLY A 589 11.51 3.45 33.59
CA GLY A 589 12.11 4.80 33.58
C GLY A 589 12.89 5.11 34.86
N GLU A 590 12.59 4.35 35.92
CA GLU A 590 13.26 4.31 37.21
C GLU A 590 14.55 3.46 37.20
N ASN A 591 14.82 2.77 36.09
CA ASN A 591 16.00 1.93 35.94
C ASN A 591 17.28 2.78 35.92
N GLY A 592 18.32 2.36 36.65
CA GLY A 592 19.61 3.08 36.68
C GLY A 592 20.25 3.30 35.30
N LEU A 593 19.93 2.46 34.31
CA LEU A 593 20.45 2.56 32.94
C LEU A 593 19.61 3.47 32.02
N ALA A 594 18.38 3.85 32.43
CA ALA A 594 17.47 4.60 31.58
C ALA A 594 17.99 6.01 31.20
N PRO A 595 18.59 6.82 32.11
CA PRO A 595 19.07 8.17 31.75
C PRO A 595 20.12 8.15 30.64
N ALA A 596 21.10 7.25 30.70
CA ALA A 596 22.12 7.11 29.65
C ALA A 596 21.52 6.62 28.33
N PHE A 597 20.49 5.77 28.39
CA PHE A 597 19.77 5.33 27.19
C PHE A 597 18.99 6.49 26.56
N GLU A 598 18.30 7.31 27.35
CA GLU A 598 17.56 8.49 26.90
C GLU A 598 18.49 9.54 26.26
N GLU A 599 19.64 9.82 26.86
CA GLU A 599 20.69 10.67 26.27
C GLU A 599 21.12 10.13 24.90
N GLY A 600 21.34 8.82 24.79
CA GLY A 600 21.67 8.16 23.53
C GLY A 600 20.58 8.27 22.46
N LEU A 601 19.32 8.48 22.84
CA LEU A 601 18.20 8.67 21.91
C LEU A 601 18.12 10.11 21.36
N GLU A 602 18.76 11.09 22.00
CA GLU A 602 18.74 12.49 21.54
C GLU A 602 19.38 12.66 20.16
N ARG A 603 20.36 11.82 19.80
CA ARG A 603 20.96 11.79 18.45
C ARG A 603 19.95 11.47 17.35
N TYR A 604 18.83 10.83 17.68
CA TYR A 604 17.74 10.54 16.75
C TYR A 604 16.65 11.63 16.76
N GLY A 605 16.83 12.69 17.55
CA GLY A 605 15.91 13.83 17.64
C GLY A 605 14.83 13.70 18.71
N ALA A 606 14.90 12.69 19.58
CA ALA A 606 14.07 12.63 20.78
C ALA A 606 14.58 13.62 21.84
N ARG A 607 13.71 14.14 22.70
CA ARG A 607 14.08 14.98 23.85
C ARG A 607 13.31 14.55 25.07
N PHE A 608 13.99 14.46 26.21
CA PHE A 608 13.43 13.93 27.44
C PHE A 608 13.42 14.99 28.54
N THR A 609 12.33 15.03 29.29
CA THR A 609 12.23 15.74 30.57
C THR A 609 11.60 14.80 31.60
N GLU A 610 11.61 15.18 32.87
CA GLU A 610 10.96 14.39 33.94
C GLU A 610 9.45 14.18 33.69
N GLU A 611 8.78 15.14 33.06
CA GLU A 611 7.34 15.10 32.84
C GLU A 611 6.93 14.64 31.44
N SER A 612 7.82 14.73 30.45
CA SER A 612 7.44 14.57 29.04
C SER A 612 8.55 14.04 28.14
N VAL A 613 8.14 13.39 27.05
CA VAL A 613 9.01 13.02 25.94
C VAL A 613 8.55 13.76 24.70
N THR A 614 9.49 14.37 23.97
CA THR A 614 9.22 15.01 22.68
C THR A 614 9.90 14.23 21.57
N ILE A 615 9.13 13.81 20.56
CA ILE A 615 9.61 13.05 19.39
C ILE A 615 8.92 13.64 18.17
N GLU A 616 9.67 13.93 17.09
CA GLU A 616 9.12 14.53 15.86
C GLU A 616 8.28 15.79 16.13
N ASN A 617 8.75 16.66 17.04
CA ASN A 617 8.05 17.87 17.51
C ASN A 617 6.69 17.62 18.20
N ARG A 618 6.35 16.37 18.53
CA ARG A 618 5.16 16.01 19.30
C ARG A 618 5.55 15.74 20.74
N ARG A 619 4.92 16.44 21.68
CA ARG A 619 5.17 16.30 23.12
C ARG A 619 4.13 15.37 23.76
N PHE A 620 4.60 14.37 24.49
CA PHE A 620 3.78 13.37 25.20
C PHE A 620 4.11 13.39 26.69
N SER A 621 3.11 13.27 27.56
CA SER A 621 3.34 13.18 29.01
C SER A 621 3.84 11.79 29.41
N ARG A 622 4.88 11.71 30.26
CA ARG A 622 5.38 10.43 30.79
C ARG A 622 4.37 9.71 31.67
N LYS A 623 3.54 10.46 32.40
CA LYS A 623 2.55 9.92 33.34
C LYS A 623 1.40 9.14 32.68
N ASN A 624 0.98 9.56 31.50
CA ASN A 624 -0.24 9.03 30.85
C ASN A 624 0.06 8.10 29.66
N HIS A 625 1.33 7.80 29.41
CA HIS A 625 1.74 7.05 28.23
C HIS A 625 2.73 5.95 28.56
N THR A 626 2.83 5.00 27.65
CA THR A 626 3.91 4.01 27.62
C THR A 626 4.74 4.18 26.37
N PHE A 627 6.04 4.24 26.56
CA PHE A 627 7.03 4.42 25.52
C PHE A 627 7.85 3.16 25.39
N VAL A 628 8.16 2.81 24.16
CA VAL A 628 9.11 1.75 23.83
C VAL A 628 10.07 2.34 22.82
N PHE A 629 11.37 2.25 23.09
CA PHE A 629 12.42 2.75 22.22
C PHE A 629 13.40 1.64 21.87
N ALA A 630 13.95 1.68 20.67
CA ALA A 630 15.11 0.92 20.23
C ALA A 630 16.24 1.90 19.90
N ALA A 631 17.47 1.54 20.27
CA ALA A 631 18.68 2.28 19.95
C ALA A 631 19.79 1.29 19.58
N ALA A 632 20.73 1.70 18.72
CA ALA A 632 21.90 0.88 18.43
C ALA A 632 22.71 0.69 19.72
N ASN A 633 23.23 -0.52 19.94
CA ASN A 633 24.11 -0.78 21.08
C ASN A 633 25.34 0.15 20.96
N PRO A 634 25.71 0.90 22.02
CA PRO A 634 26.83 1.84 21.98
C PRO A 634 28.18 1.21 21.63
N SER A 635 28.38 -0.06 21.98
CA SER A 635 29.63 -0.79 21.74
C SER A 635 29.73 -1.34 20.32
N ASP A 636 28.64 -1.89 19.79
CA ASP A 636 28.57 -2.44 18.44
C ASP A 636 27.18 -2.18 17.82
N PRO A 637 27.07 -1.33 16.78
CA PRO A 637 25.79 -1.01 16.15
C PRO A 637 25.12 -2.20 15.46
N ALA A 638 25.80 -3.35 15.29
CA ALA A 638 25.20 -4.60 14.84
C ALA A 638 24.12 -5.11 15.80
N PHE A 639 24.18 -4.72 17.07
CA PHE A 639 23.19 -5.07 18.09
C PHE A 639 22.33 -3.87 18.47
N SER A 640 21.24 -4.12 19.21
CA SER A 640 20.34 -3.05 19.66
C SER A 640 19.94 -3.20 21.12
N GLY A 641 19.88 -2.07 21.81
CA GLY A 641 19.20 -1.96 23.08
C GLY A 641 17.75 -1.51 22.87
N ALA A 642 16.87 -1.86 23.81
CA ALA A 642 15.54 -1.28 23.89
C ALA A 642 15.20 -0.79 25.30
N LEU A 643 14.46 0.32 25.40
CA LEU A 643 14.01 0.93 26.65
C LEU A 643 12.48 0.95 26.70
N ILE A 644 11.89 0.49 27.81
CA ILE A 644 10.45 0.61 28.09
C ILE A 644 10.24 1.54 29.27
N VAL A 645 9.45 2.61 29.06
CA VAL A 645 9.02 3.54 30.11
C VAL A 645 7.50 3.55 30.16
N SER A 646 6.89 3.32 31.32
CA SER A 646 5.43 3.27 31.45
C SER A 646 4.92 4.11 32.60
N GLY A 647 3.94 4.99 32.31
CA GLY A 647 3.11 5.63 33.33
C GLY A 647 1.86 4.81 33.75
N ALA A 648 1.59 3.69 33.07
CA ALA A 648 0.44 2.80 33.31
C ALA A 648 0.92 1.38 33.65
N MET A 649 1.52 1.24 34.83
CA MET A 649 2.19 0.00 35.27
C MET A 649 1.24 -1.22 35.31
N GLU A 650 -0.03 -1.00 35.63
CA GLU A 650 -1.07 -2.03 35.67
C GLU A 650 -1.44 -2.59 34.29
N LYS A 651 -1.01 -1.94 33.21
CA LYS A 651 -1.31 -2.33 31.82
C LYS A 651 -0.13 -3.01 31.11
N LEU A 652 1.03 -3.17 31.76
CA LEU A 652 2.21 -3.83 31.18
C LEU A 652 1.95 -5.24 30.60
N PRO A 653 1.09 -6.10 31.18
CA PRO A 653 0.78 -7.39 30.57
C PRO A 653 0.19 -7.29 29.15
N LEU A 654 -0.54 -6.22 28.83
CA LEU A 654 -1.07 -5.98 27.49
C LEU A 654 0.04 -5.59 26.50
N LEU A 655 1.12 -4.97 26.98
CA LEU A 655 2.25 -4.56 26.14
C LEU A 655 3.00 -5.78 25.58
N ALA A 656 3.21 -6.81 26.40
CA ALA A 656 3.90 -8.04 25.98
C ALA A 656 3.22 -8.71 24.78
N ALA A 657 1.89 -8.78 24.80
CA ALA A 657 1.09 -9.32 23.70
C ALA A 657 1.13 -8.42 22.45
N LYS A 658 1.29 -7.11 22.61
CA LYS A 658 1.28 -6.14 21.51
C LYS A 658 2.63 -6.03 20.79
N LEU A 659 3.73 -6.03 21.53
CA LEU A 659 5.07 -5.73 21.02
C LEU A 659 5.51 -6.51 19.77
N PRO A 660 5.21 -7.83 19.64
CA PRO A 660 5.54 -8.59 18.44
C PRO A 660 4.95 -8.00 17.14
N HIS A 661 3.82 -7.28 17.23
CA HIS A 661 3.19 -6.65 16.07
C HIS A 661 3.86 -5.34 15.65
N TYR A 662 4.82 -4.84 16.43
CA TYR A 662 5.47 -3.55 16.23
C TYR A 662 6.98 -3.67 15.94
N GLY A 663 7.48 -4.87 15.62
CA GLY A 663 8.91 -5.13 15.39
C GLY A 663 9.60 -4.15 14.42
N LYS A 664 8.92 -3.74 13.34
CA LYS A 664 9.48 -2.82 12.34
C LYS A 664 9.78 -1.40 12.85
N TYR A 665 9.24 -1.02 14.01
CA TYR A 665 9.36 0.35 14.53
C TYR A 665 10.59 0.48 15.42
N SER A 666 11.15 1.69 15.45
CA SER A 666 12.21 2.05 16.39
C SER A 666 11.67 2.67 17.68
N TRP A 667 10.47 3.26 17.63
CA TRP A 667 9.83 3.82 18.81
C TRP A 667 8.30 3.74 18.74
N LEU A 668 7.67 3.61 19.90
CA LEU A 668 6.24 3.48 20.09
C LEU A 668 5.76 4.38 21.22
N VAL A 669 4.56 4.93 21.08
CA VAL A 669 3.84 5.64 22.14
C VAL A 669 2.44 5.04 22.24
N PHE A 670 2.10 4.53 23.42
CA PHE A 670 0.76 4.07 23.77
C PHE A 670 0.12 5.03 24.78
N ASP A 671 -1.20 5.21 24.69
CA ASP A 671 -1.98 5.90 25.71
C ASP A 671 -2.18 5.03 26.98
N GLY A 672 -2.81 5.58 28.02
CA GLY A 672 -3.11 4.86 29.26
C GLY A 672 -4.05 3.65 29.10
N ALA A 673 -4.70 3.51 27.94
CA ALA A 673 -5.52 2.34 27.59
C ALA A 673 -4.76 1.33 26.69
N MET A 674 -3.46 1.53 26.47
CA MET A 674 -2.61 0.74 25.57
C MET A 674 -3.04 0.77 24.09
N ASN A 675 -3.69 1.84 23.64
CA ASN A 675 -3.90 2.11 22.23
C ASN A 675 -2.68 2.81 21.64
N SER A 676 -2.29 2.44 20.42
CA SER A 676 -1.14 3.07 19.75
C SER A 676 -1.50 4.51 19.36
N LEU A 677 -0.78 5.48 19.93
CA LEU A 677 -0.95 6.92 19.69
C LEU A 677 0.05 7.43 18.64
N ALA A 678 1.25 6.87 18.64
CA ALA A 678 2.30 7.20 17.68
C ALA A 678 3.30 6.04 17.55
N THR A 679 3.90 5.93 16.38
CA THR A 679 4.96 4.97 16.07
C THR A 679 5.90 5.59 15.06
N GLY A 680 7.18 5.27 15.08
CA GLY A 680 8.09 5.69 14.03
C GLY A 680 9.35 4.86 13.95
N ILE A 681 10.16 5.17 12.94
CA ILE A 681 11.42 4.51 12.64
C ILE A 681 12.48 5.61 12.62
N TRP A 682 13.60 5.39 13.31
CA TRP A 682 14.71 6.34 13.23
C TRP A 682 15.28 6.40 11.82
N LYS A 683 15.93 7.50 11.48
CA LYS A 683 16.74 7.55 10.26
C LYS A 683 17.95 6.63 10.44
N ALA A 684 18.29 5.85 9.41
CA ALA A 684 19.55 5.12 9.37
C ALA A 684 20.75 6.08 9.53
N ALA A 685 21.81 5.63 10.18
CA ALA A 685 22.96 6.48 10.50
C ALA A 685 23.79 6.84 9.26
N GLY A 686 23.78 6.00 8.23
CA GLY A 686 24.49 6.21 6.98
C GLY A 686 24.60 4.92 6.17
N SER A 687 25.57 4.83 5.26
CA SER A 687 25.91 3.56 4.61
C SER A 687 27.42 3.43 4.47
N PRO A 688 28.03 2.28 4.81
CA PRO A 688 29.44 2.01 4.51
C PRO A 688 29.70 1.85 3.00
N LEU A 689 28.63 1.77 2.21
CA LEU A 689 28.66 1.75 0.76
C LEU A 689 28.45 3.15 0.15
N SER A 690 28.46 4.19 0.98
CA SER A 690 28.40 5.60 0.57
C SER A 690 29.64 6.33 1.07
N LEU A 691 30.31 7.07 0.20
CA LEU A 691 31.51 7.83 0.53
C LEU A 691 31.46 9.23 -0.08
N ASP A 692 31.56 10.24 0.80
CA ASP A 692 31.87 11.62 0.41
C ASP A 692 33.36 11.77 0.13
N LEU A 693 33.70 12.28 -1.05
CA LEU A 693 35.07 12.48 -1.49
C LEU A 693 35.58 13.84 -0.98
N PRO A 694 36.83 13.91 -0.49
CA PRO A 694 37.35 15.14 0.11
C PRO A 694 37.41 16.29 -0.88
N GLY A 695 37.05 17.49 -0.42
CA GLY A 695 37.26 18.76 -1.12
C GLY A 695 36.21 19.14 -2.17
N ALA A 696 34.99 18.62 -2.08
CA ALA A 696 33.80 19.09 -2.80
C ALA A 696 32.57 19.02 -1.88
N GLU A 697 31.62 19.95 -2.02
CA GLU A 697 30.30 19.81 -1.39
C GLU A 697 29.46 18.82 -2.20
N ALA A 698 29.06 17.72 -1.57
CA ALA A 698 28.19 16.74 -2.20
C ALA A 698 26.73 17.21 -2.17
N PRO A 699 25.98 17.06 -3.29
CA PRO A 699 24.53 17.23 -3.27
C PRO A 699 23.86 16.32 -2.23
N ALA A 700 22.64 16.67 -1.84
CA ALA A 700 21.83 15.79 -1.00
C ALA A 700 21.66 14.41 -1.68
N ALA A 701 21.83 13.34 -0.92
CA ALA A 701 21.66 11.96 -1.41
C ALA A 701 20.25 11.75 -1.98
N ARG A 702 20.14 10.90 -3.00
CA ARG A 702 18.88 10.51 -3.67
C ARG A 702 18.17 11.62 -4.47
N SER A 703 18.92 12.44 -5.19
CA SER A 703 18.32 13.46 -6.08
C SER A 703 17.84 12.92 -7.45
N TYR A 704 17.83 11.60 -7.68
CA TYR A 704 17.53 11.01 -8.99
C TYR A 704 16.04 10.68 -9.23
N PRO A 705 15.56 10.60 -10.49
CA PRO A 705 14.15 10.38 -10.80
C PRO A 705 13.59 9.09 -10.20
N ALA A 706 12.33 9.15 -9.74
CA ALA A 706 11.63 7.99 -9.24
C ALA A 706 11.49 6.90 -10.32
N ARG A 707 11.60 5.64 -9.90
CA ARG A 707 11.43 4.48 -10.78
C ARG A 707 9.98 4.37 -11.26
N VAL A 708 9.80 4.12 -12.56
CA VAL A 708 8.49 3.78 -13.12
C VAL A 708 8.10 2.37 -12.65
N PRO A 709 6.91 2.18 -12.06
CA PRO A 709 6.45 0.87 -11.63
C PRO A 709 6.30 -0.13 -12.79
N LEU A 710 6.42 -1.44 -12.50
CA LEU A 710 6.31 -2.48 -13.56
C LEU A 710 4.96 -2.43 -14.29
N ALA A 711 3.91 -2.17 -13.51
CA ALA A 711 2.55 -1.90 -13.92
C ALA A 711 1.85 -1.12 -12.81
N ALA A 712 0.90 -0.26 -13.18
CA ALA A 712 0.09 0.51 -12.26
C ALA A 712 -1.38 0.11 -12.43
N PRO A 713 -2.19 0.10 -11.35
CA PRO A 713 -3.62 -0.06 -11.50
C PRO A 713 -4.16 1.00 -12.48
N PRO A 714 -5.08 0.66 -13.38
CA PRO A 714 -5.63 1.64 -14.30
C PRO A 714 -6.34 2.74 -13.51
N SER A 715 -6.01 3.99 -13.81
CA SER A 715 -6.75 5.13 -13.27
C SER A 715 -8.14 5.19 -13.90
N VAL A 716 -9.13 5.61 -13.12
CA VAL A 716 -10.46 5.91 -13.65
C VAL A 716 -10.50 7.26 -14.38
N PHE A 717 -9.45 8.08 -14.21
CA PHE A 717 -9.29 9.41 -14.81
C PHE A 717 -8.29 9.37 -15.98
N SER A 718 -8.30 10.40 -16.84
CA SER A 718 -7.42 10.49 -18.01
C SER A 718 -6.59 11.77 -18.00
N THR A 719 -5.27 11.61 -18.08
CA THR A 719 -4.32 12.72 -18.23
C THR A 719 -4.53 13.46 -19.56
N GLU A 720 -4.90 12.74 -20.63
CA GLU A 720 -5.17 13.31 -21.94
C GLU A 720 -6.39 14.24 -21.91
N ARG A 721 -7.49 13.81 -21.26
CA ARG A 721 -8.68 14.65 -21.08
C ARG A 721 -8.41 15.85 -20.21
N ILE A 722 -7.71 15.66 -19.09
CA ILE A 722 -7.29 16.75 -18.19
C ILE A 722 -6.50 17.80 -18.99
N TYR A 723 -5.45 17.38 -19.70
CA TYR A 723 -4.61 18.28 -20.47
C TYR A 723 -5.37 18.97 -21.61
N SER A 724 -6.31 18.26 -22.24
CA SER A 724 -7.19 18.84 -23.26
C SER A 724 -8.10 19.91 -22.68
N ASP A 725 -8.74 19.66 -21.54
CA ASP A 725 -9.64 20.63 -20.88
C ASP A 725 -8.86 21.88 -20.43
N VAL A 726 -7.66 21.70 -19.85
CA VAL A 726 -6.74 22.79 -19.50
C VAL A 726 -6.43 23.65 -20.73
N ASN A 727 -6.01 23.04 -21.84
CA ASN A 727 -5.69 23.80 -23.06
C ASN A 727 -6.87 24.61 -23.58
N ILE A 728 -8.05 23.98 -23.63
CA ILE A 728 -9.27 24.66 -24.09
C ILE A 728 -9.57 25.87 -23.21
N LEU A 729 -9.46 25.73 -21.88
CA LEU A 729 -9.77 26.79 -20.94
C LEU A 729 -8.72 27.90 -20.95
N ALA A 730 -7.42 27.58 -20.98
CA ALA A 730 -6.35 28.58 -20.90
C ALA A 730 -6.12 29.36 -22.20
N LEU A 731 -6.40 28.76 -23.36
CA LEU A 731 -6.15 29.38 -24.67
C LEU A 731 -7.37 30.13 -25.23
N GLN A 732 -8.26 30.61 -24.36
CA GLN A 732 -9.43 31.37 -24.79
C GLN A 732 -9.03 32.74 -25.36
N PRO A 733 -9.60 33.18 -26.50
CA PRO A 733 -9.29 34.48 -27.08
C PRO A 733 -9.59 35.63 -26.11
N GLY A 734 -8.56 36.45 -25.81
CA GLY A 734 -8.66 37.57 -24.87
C GLY A 734 -8.56 37.20 -23.39
N GLY A 735 -8.33 35.92 -23.06
CA GLY A 735 -8.24 35.42 -21.68
C GLY A 735 -9.61 35.22 -21.02
N ARG A 736 -9.61 34.88 -19.73
CA ARG A 736 -10.81 34.63 -18.92
C ARG A 736 -11.10 35.75 -17.91
N GLY A 737 -10.72 36.98 -18.27
CA GLY A 737 -11.03 38.18 -17.50
C GLY A 737 -12.53 38.40 -17.28
N PRO A 738 -12.94 39.08 -16.19
CA PRO A 738 -14.33 39.43 -15.94
C PRO A 738 -15.04 40.04 -17.16
N GLY A 739 -16.17 39.47 -17.56
CA GLY A 739 -16.97 39.91 -18.70
C GLY A 739 -16.39 39.65 -20.10
N SER A 740 -15.23 38.99 -20.21
CA SER A 740 -14.57 38.72 -21.49
C SER A 740 -15.31 37.68 -22.36
N PRO A 741 -15.13 37.71 -23.70
CA PRO A 741 -15.61 36.64 -24.57
C PRO A 741 -15.04 35.27 -24.23
N GLY A 742 -13.77 35.21 -23.77
CA GLY A 742 -13.12 33.98 -23.37
C GLY A 742 -13.70 33.37 -22.10
N LEU A 743 -14.06 34.19 -21.10
CA LEU A 743 -14.79 33.75 -19.91
C LEU A 743 -16.14 33.12 -20.28
N LYS A 744 -16.91 33.75 -21.19
CA LYS A 744 -18.18 33.21 -21.67
C LYS A 744 -18.01 31.85 -22.36
N LYS A 745 -17.00 31.71 -23.22
CA LYS A 745 -16.67 30.43 -23.88
C LYS A 745 -16.23 29.35 -22.90
N ALA A 746 -15.49 29.71 -21.85
CA ALA A 746 -15.15 28.78 -20.79
C ALA A 746 -16.41 28.25 -20.08
N ALA A 747 -17.36 29.14 -19.72
CA ALA A 747 -18.64 28.73 -19.13
C ALA A 747 -19.47 27.81 -20.05
N GLU A 748 -19.47 28.08 -21.36
CA GLU A 748 -20.13 27.25 -22.37
C GLU A 748 -19.48 25.86 -22.50
N HIS A 749 -18.14 25.79 -22.49
CA HIS A 749 -17.40 24.53 -22.48
C HIS A 749 -17.74 23.71 -21.24
N ILE A 750 -17.68 24.30 -20.04
CA ILE A 750 -17.97 23.61 -18.77
C ILE A 750 -19.41 23.07 -18.77
N ALA A 751 -20.40 23.89 -19.14
CA ALA A 751 -21.79 23.47 -19.21
C ALA A 751 -22.00 22.34 -20.23
N SER A 752 -21.30 22.39 -21.37
CA SER A 752 -21.30 21.30 -22.37
C SER A 752 -20.70 20.02 -21.80
N GLN A 753 -19.59 20.10 -21.06
CA GLN A 753 -18.96 18.93 -20.46
C GLN A 753 -19.84 18.31 -19.35
N PHE A 754 -20.45 19.12 -18.49
CA PHE A 754 -21.44 18.63 -17.51
C PHE A 754 -22.62 17.91 -18.19
N LYS A 755 -23.16 18.49 -19.26
CA LYS A 755 -24.23 17.85 -20.04
C LYS A 755 -23.77 16.53 -20.67
N LYS A 756 -22.57 16.49 -21.25
CA LYS A 756 -22.00 15.28 -21.87
C LYS A 756 -21.72 14.16 -20.86
N ALA A 757 -21.31 14.53 -19.65
CA ALA A 757 -21.11 13.58 -18.57
C ALA A 757 -22.44 13.01 -18.04
N GLY A 758 -23.58 13.67 -18.28
CA GLY A 758 -24.90 13.21 -17.86
C GLY A 758 -25.40 13.84 -16.55
N LEU A 759 -24.79 14.95 -16.12
CA LEU A 759 -25.23 15.68 -14.94
C LEU A 759 -26.59 16.34 -15.21
N LYS A 760 -27.32 16.62 -14.14
CA LYS A 760 -28.50 17.49 -14.17
C LYS A 760 -28.11 18.91 -13.73
N PRO A 761 -28.77 19.97 -14.23
CA PRO A 761 -28.66 21.29 -13.60
C PRO A 761 -29.06 21.22 -12.13
N PHE A 762 -28.32 21.90 -11.24
CA PHE A 762 -28.62 21.89 -9.80
C PHE A 762 -29.98 22.53 -9.48
N SER A 763 -30.36 23.58 -10.21
CA SER A 763 -31.69 24.17 -10.10
C SER A 763 -32.17 24.73 -11.46
N GLY A 764 -33.46 24.56 -11.73
CA GLY A 764 -34.08 24.94 -13.01
C GLY A 764 -33.61 24.10 -14.20
N ASN A 765 -33.63 24.68 -15.40
CA ASN A 765 -33.36 23.98 -16.67
C ASN A 765 -32.01 24.37 -17.31
N SER A 766 -31.13 25.06 -16.58
CA SER A 766 -29.85 25.57 -17.10
C SER A 766 -28.73 25.34 -16.10
N PHE A 767 -27.58 24.85 -16.58
CA PHE A 767 -26.35 24.81 -15.78
C PHE A 767 -25.83 26.20 -15.44
N ARG A 768 -26.03 27.20 -16.33
CA ARG A 768 -25.62 28.58 -16.08
C ARG A 768 -26.63 29.29 -15.19
N ARG A 769 -26.14 29.87 -14.08
CA ARG A 769 -26.90 30.66 -13.12
C ARG A 769 -26.35 32.08 -13.06
N THR A 770 -27.05 33.01 -13.71
CA THR A 770 -26.71 34.43 -13.70
C THR A 770 -26.78 34.99 -12.28
N MET A 771 -25.73 35.69 -11.85
CA MET A 771 -25.60 36.22 -10.49
C MET A 771 -26.05 37.68 -10.37
N ASP A 772 -25.80 38.48 -11.41
CA ASP A 772 -26.07 39.90 -11.41
C ASP A 772 -26.42 40.42 -12.83
N LYS A 773 -26.71 41.72 -12.92
CA LYS A 773 -27.03 42.39 -14.20
C LYS A 773 -25.82 42.56 -15.12
N THR A 774 -24.60 42.24 -14.68
CA THR A 774 -23.38 42.35 -15.48
C THR A 774 -23.15 41.13 -16.36
N GLY A 775 -23.95 40.07 -16.17
CA GLY A 775 -23.91 38.86 -16.98
C GLY A 775 -22.97 37.77 -16.46
N ARG A 776 -22.37 37.96 -15.28
CA ARG A 776 -21.62 36.94 -14.55
C ARG A 776 -22.51 35.75 -14.22
N ALA A 777 -21.98 34.55 -14.34
CA ALA A 777 -22.76 33.35 -14.09
C ALA A 777 -21.92 32.19 -13.58
N ASN A 778 -22.37 31.56 -12.49
CA ASN A 778 -21.83 30.28 -12.08
C ASN A 778 -22.34 29.17 -13.00
N VAL A 779 -21.56 28.11 -13.19
CA VAL A 779 -21.98 26.90 -13.90
C VAL A 779 -22.12 25.76 -12.89
N VAL A 780 -23.35 25.32 -12.62
CA VAL A 780 -23.64 24.37 -11.54
C VAL A 780 -24.45 23.18 -12.04
N GLY A 781 -23.89 21.98 -11.86
CA GLY A 781 -24.54 20.70 -12.12
C GLY A 781 -24.58 19.82 -10.87
N MET A 782 -25.33 18.72 -10.93
CA MET A 782 -25.37 17.73 -9.86
C MET A 782 -25.57 16.30 -10.38
N THR A 783 -25.15 15.34 -9.57
CA THR A 783 -25.52 13.93 -9.67
C THR A 783 -26.31 13.54 -8.41
N GLU A 784 -27.51 13.00 -8.58
CA GLU A 784 -28.39 12.63 -7.47
C GLU A 784 -27.85 11.41 -6.73
N GLY A 785 -27.83 11.49 -5.39
CA GLY A 785 -27.41 10.39 -4.53
C GLY A 785 -28.41 9.21 -4.53
N SER A 786 -27.91 8.00 -4.30
CA SER A 786 -28.70 6.77 -4.30
C SER A 786 -29.57 6.60 -3.04
N SER A 787 -29.26 7.29 -1.94
CA SER A 787 -30.01 7.17 -0.67
C SER A 787 -31.34 7.92 -0.67
N GLY A 788 -31.57 8.84 -1.63
CA GLY A 788 -32.72 9.73 -1.65
C GLY A 788 -32.73 10.81 -0.55
N LYS A 789 -31.69 10.87 0.29
CA LYS A 789 -31.55 11.92 1.31
C LYS A 789 -31.15 13.26 0.67
N GLU A 790 -31.70 14.35 1.17
CA GLU A 790 -31.28 15.72 0.80
C GLU A 790 -29.99 16.10 1.54
N GLU A 791 -28.92 15.34 1.32
CA GLU A 791 -27.58 15.58 1.88
C GLU A 791 -26.59 15.77 0.72
N TYR A 792 -25.70 16.75 0.84
CA TYR A 792 -24.86 17.21 -0.27
C TYR A 792 -23.37 17.22 0.06
N ILE A 793 -22.56 16.98 -0.97
CA ILE A 793 -21.15 17.38 -1.04
C ILE A 793 -21.00 18.38 -2.18
N VAL A 794 -20.23 19.45 -1.96
CA VAL A 794 -19.93 20.43 -3.01
C VAL A 794 -18.48 20.26 -3.47
N LEU A 795 -18.31 20.12 -4.77
CA LEU A 795 -17.02 20.14 -5.45
C LEU A 795 -16.95 21.39 -6.28
N CYS A 796 -15.90 22.19 -6.11
CA CYS A 796 -15.81 23.48 -6.78
C CYS A 796 -14.41 23.83 -7.29
N ALA A 797 -14.41 24.74 -8.26
CA ALA A 797 -13.23 25.44 -8.78
C ALA A 797 -13.73 26.75 -9.40
N HIS A 798 -12.92 27.80 -9.44
CA HIS A 798 -13.27 29.00 -10.22
C HIS A 798 -12.78 28.87 -11.66
N TYR A 799 -13.50 29.49 -12.60
CA TYR A 799 -13.17 29.45 -14.02
C TYR A 799 -12.81 30.82 -14.59
N ASP A 800 -12.99 31.90 -13.82
CA ASP A 800 -12.44 33.21 -14.15
C ASP A 800 -10.94 33.28 -13.89
N HIS A 801 -10.32 34.32 -14.46
CA HIS A 801 -8.93 34.70 -14.18
C HIS A 801 -8.75 36.20 -14.42
N LEU A 802 -7.53 36.71 -14.31
CA LEU A 802 -7.20 38.12 -14.52
C LEU A 802 -7.51 38.65 -15.93
N ALA A 803 -7.96 39.90 -15.98
CA ALA A 803 -8.15 40.62 -17.24
C ALA A 803 -6.80 40.94 -17.91
N ALA A 804 -6.79 40.97 -19.26
CA ALA A 804 -5.62 41.38 -20.03
C ALA A 804 -5.17 42.80 -19.63
N ARG A 805 -3.85 42.98 -19.44
CA ARG A 805 -3.23 44.26 -19.06
C ARG A 805 -2.02 44.53 -19.96
N GLY A 806 -1.87 45.77 -20.43
CA GLY A 806 -0.70 46.19 -21.21
C GLY A 806 -0.45 45.39 -22.51
N GLY A 807 -1.48 44.80 -23.11
CA GLY A 807 -1.37 43.95 -24.30
C GLY A 807 -1.02 42.49 -24.04
N ALA A 808 -0.76 42.10 -22.79
CA ALA A 808 -0.53 40.71 -22.39
C ALA A 808 -1.85 40.04 -21.95
N VAL A 809 -2.05 38.80 -22.42
CA VAL A 809 -3.13 37.93 -21.96
C VAL A 809 -2.58 37.06 -20.83
N TYR A 810 -3.38 36.88 -19.79
CA TYR A 810 -3.11 35.98 -18.67
C TYR A 810 -3.88 34.68 -18.92
N PRO A 811 -3.22 33.58 -19.32
CA PRO A 811 -3.93 32.36 -19.73
C PRO A 811 -4.56 31.63 -18.54
N GLY A 812 -3.95 31.71 -17.35
CA GLY A 812 -4.48 31.06 -16.15
C GLY A 812 -4.55 29.54 -16.31
N ALA A 813 -3.46 28.93 -16.76
CA ALA A 813 -3.43 27.49 -17.00
C ALA A 813 -3.43 26.70 -15.69
N ASP A 814 -2.60 27.11 -14.73
CA ASP A 814 -2.62 26.59 -13.38
C ASP A 814 -3.76 27.26 -12.58
N ASP A 815 -3.94 28.57 -12.77
CA ASP A 815 -4.94 29.39 -12.06
C ASP A 815 -6.05 29.92 -12.99
N ASN A 816 -7.19 29.26 -13.15
CA ASN A 816 -7.52 27.97 -12.57
C ASN A 816 -8.14 27.00 -13.58
N ALA A 817 -7.60 26.98 -14.81
CA ALA A 817 -7.99 25.96 -15.79
C ALA A 817 -7.70 24.54 -15.26
N SER A 818 -6.65 24.38 -14.46
CA SER A 818 -6.28 23.11 -13.83
C SER A 818 -7.35 22.58 -12.86
N GLY A 819 -7.87 23.42 -11.96
CA GLY A 819 -8.91 23.05 -11.01
C GLY A 819 -10.24 22.73 -11.69
N VAL A 820 -10.62 23.49 -12.72
CA VAL A 820 -11.80 23.19 -13.54
C VAL A 820 -11.64 21.85 -14.28
N ALA A 821 -10.46 21.57 -14.86
CA ALA A 821 -10.22 20.29 -15.53
C ALA A 821 -10.34 19.10 -14.57
N LEU A 822 -9.84 19.22 -13.33
CA LEU A 822 -10.02 18.24 -12.27
C LEU A 822 -11.51 18.06 -11.93
N LEU A 823 -12.25 19.15 -11.74
CA LEU A 823 -13.70 19.13 -11.48
C LEU A 823 -14.48 18.41 -12.58
N LEU A 824 -14.10 18.60 -13.85
CA LEU A 824 -14.72 17.93 -15.00
C LEU A 824 -14.47 16.42 -15.02
N GLU A 825 -13.28 15.95 -14.63
CA GLU A 825 -13.00 14.51 -14.51
C GLU A 825 -13.82 13.87 -13.38
N LEU A 826 -13.93 14.53 -12.22
CA LEU A 826 -14.80 14.06 -11.13
C LEU A 826 -16.27 14.03 -11.56
N ALA A 827 -16.73 15.02 -12.32
CA ALA A 827 -18.08 15.06 -12.86
C ALA A 827 -18.37 13.86 -13.79
N ARG A 828 -17.43 13.53 -14.69
CA ARG A 828 -17.55 12.34 -15.57
C ARG A 828 -17.64 11.05 -14.76
N HIS A 829 -16.82 10.92 -13.71
CA HIS A 829 -16.80 9.72 -12.88
C HIS A 829 -18.11 9.51 -12.10
N TYR A 830 -18.55 10.51 -11.34
CA TYR A 830 -19.72 10.38 -10.44
C TYR A 830 -21.08 10.49 -11.15
N ALA A 831 -21.10 10.92 -12.41
CA ALA A 831 -22.29 10.75 -13.24
C ALA A 831 -22.55 9.28 -13.59
N ALA A 832 -21.48 8.48 -13.75
CA ALA A 832 -21.55 7.04 -13.98
C ALA A 832 -21.64 6.22 -12.68
N HIS A 833 -21.06 6.71 -11.58
CA HIS A 833 -21.00 6.02 -10.29
C HIS A 833 -21.68 6.87 -9.22
N ARG A 834 -22.95 6.59 -8.92
CA ARG A 834 -23.74 7.42 -8.00
C ARG A 834 -23.43 7.08 -6.53
N PRO A 835 -22.93 8.03 -5.72
CA PRO A 835 -22.70 7.81 -4.30
C PRO A 835 -24.03 7.87 -3.51
N SER A 836 -23.97 7.60 -2.20
CA SER A 836 -25.16 7.68 -1.33
C SER A 836 -25.77 9.08 -1.28
N ARG A 837 -24.93 10.11 -1.19
CA ARG A 837 -25.32 11.54 -1.14
C ARG A 837 -25.24 12.19 -2.50
N THR A 838 -25.97 13.30 -2.65
CA THR A 838 -25.93 14.10 -3.89
C THR A 838 -24.61 14.86 -3.96
N ILE A 839 -23.96 14.88 -5.12
CA ILE A 839 -22.78 15.72 -5.35
C ILE A 839 -23.17 16.89 -6.25
N ILE A 840 -22.82 18.10 -5.80
CA ILE A 840 -22.95 19.35 -6.55
C ILE A 840 -21.59 19.71 -7.12
N PHE A 841 -21.53 19.95 -8.44
CA PHE A 841 -20.36 20.41 -9.16
C PHE A 841 -20.55 21.88 -9.50
N ALA A 842 -19.73 22.77 -8.95
CA ALA A 842 -19.88 24.21 -9.11
C ALA A 842 -18.60 24.84 -9.66
N ALA A 843 -18.67 25.38 -10.89
CA ALA A 843 -17.64 26.26 -11.42
C ALA A 843 -18.03 27.72 -11.18
N PHE A 844 -17.23 28.44 -10.38
CA PHE A 844 -17.52 29.79 -9.92
C PHE A 844 -16.89 30.88 -10.79
N ASP A 845 -17.57 32.02 -10.88
CA ASP A 845 -17.13 33.23 -11.59
C ASP A 845 -16.86 34.35 -10.58
N GLY A 846 -15.84 35.18 -10.81
CA GLY A 846 -15.48 36.32 -9.97
C GLY A 846 -14.79 35.93 -8.66
N GLU A 847 -14.00 34.86 -8.64
CA GLU A 847 -13.12 34.53 -7.52
C GLU A 847 -12.09 35.64 -7.31
N GLU A 848 -11.44 36.06 -8.40
CA GLU A 848 -10.37 37.06 -8.46
C GLU A 848 -10.82 38.46 -7.99
N GLU A 849 -12.14 38.67 -7.97
CA GLU A 849 -12.81 39.89 -7.52
C GLU A 849 -13.39 39.76 -6.10
N GLY A 850 -12.94 38.76 -5.34
CA GLY A 850 -13.30 38.54 -3.94
C GLY A 850 -14.41 37.51 -3.74
N ARG A 851 -14.33 36.37 -4.45
CA ARG A 851 -15.22 35.20 -4.30
C ARG A 851 -16.70 35.51 -4.56
N LEU A 852 -16.98 36.37 -5.53
CA LEU A 852 -18.34 36.79 -5.84
C LEU A 852 -19.24 35.59 -6.21
N GLY A 853 -18.66 34.63 -6.94
CA GLY A 853 -19.27 33.38 -7.36
C GLY A 853 -19.81 32.51 -6.23
N SER A 854 -18.91 32.07 -5.35
CA SER A 854 -19.25 31.20 -4.22
C SER A 854 -20.12 31.92 -3.18
N LYS A 855 -19.90 33.22 -2.93
CA LYS A 855 -20.79 34.04 -2.08
C LYS A 855 -22.22 34.09 -2.62
N ALA A 856 -22.38 34.33 -3.92
CA ALA A 856 -23.68 34.35 -4.56
C ALA A 856 -24.35 32.96 -4.55
N PHE A 857 -23.56 31.88 -4.69
CA PHE A 857 -24.07 30.51 -4.59
C PHE A 857 -24.65 30.24 -3.20
N ILE A 858 -23.90 30.52 -2.13
CA ILE A 858 -24.35 30.36 -0.74
C ILE A 858 -25.59 31.22 -0.46
N ALA A 859 -25.55 32.50 -0.81
CA ALA A 859 -26.67 33.42 -0.58
C ALA A 859 -27.94 33.03 -1.36
N GLY A 860 -27.77 32.34 -2.50
CA GLY A 860 -28.86 31.84 -3.33
C GLY A 860 -29.41 30.47 -2.91
N LEU A 861 -28.91 29.85 -1.83
CA LEU A 861 -29.45 28.60 -1.29
C LEU A 861 -30.75 28.87 -0.49
N PRO A 862 -31.79 28.03 -0.64
CA PRO A 862 -32.93 27.98 0.26
C PRO A 862 -32.55 27.95 1.75
N PRO A 863 -33.37 28.55 2.64
CA PRO A 863 -33.13 28.52 4.08
C PRO A 863 -32.91 27.10 4.60
N GLY A 864 -31.84 26.90 5.37
CA GLY A 864 -31.47 25.61 5.97
C GLY A 864 -30.74 24.64 5.02
N GLN A 865 -30.65 24.91 3.70
CA GLN A 865 -29.97 24.02 2.77
C GLN A 865 -28.45 24.01 2.96
N ALA A 866 -27.85 25.12 3.40
CA ALA A 866 -26.42 25.15 3.74
C ALA A 866 -26.06 24.12 4.83
N GLY A 867 -26.92 23.94 5.83
CA GLY A 867 -26.74 22.93 6.89
C GLY A 867 -26.90 21.47 6.43
N LYS A 868 -27.33 21.25 5.17
CA LYS A 868 -27.40 19.93 4.53
C LYS A 868 -26.16 19.60 3.71
N ILE A 869 -25.20 20.53 3.62
CA ILE A 869 -23.91 20.29 2.97
C ILE A 869 -22.95 19.72 4.01
N ASN A 870 -22.52 18.47 3.83
CA ASN A 870 -21.58 17.80 4.72
C ASN A 870 -20.19 18.43 4.63
N ALA A 871 -19.70 18.64 3.41
CA ALA A 871 -18.38 19.23 3.18
C ALA A 871 -18.27 19.86 1.78
N THR A 872 -17.27 20.74 1.63
CA THR A 872 -16.87 21.31 0.34
C THR A 872 -15.39 21.07 0.04
N LEU A 873 -15.08 20.60 -1.17
CA LEU A 873 -13.72 20.48 -1.67
C LEU A 873 -13.53 21.47 -2.82
N ASN A 874 -12.59 22.40 -2.64
CA ASN A 874 -12.20 23.37 -3.66
C ASN A 874 -10.90 22.95 -4.35
N PHE A 875 -10.83 23.07 -5.66
CA PHE A 875 -9.64 22.77 -6.47
C PHE A 875 -9.13 24.05 -7.10
N ASP A 876 -7.95 24.49 -6.68
CA ASP A 876 -7.36 25.74 -7.12
C ASP A 876 -5.84 25.58 -7.20
N THR A 877 -5.28 25.96 -8.36
CA THR A 877 -3.84 25.90 -8.63
C THR A 877 -3.28 24.50 -8.36
N VAL A 878 -3.91 23.50 -8.97
CA VAL A 878 -3.62 22.06 -8.83
C VAL A 878 -2.75 21.52 -9.98
N GLY A 879 -2.34 22.36 -10.91
CA GLY A 879 -1.73 21.98 -12.18
C GLY A 879 -0.23 21.73 -12.15
N ARG A 880 0.47 22.02 -11.03
CA ARG A 880 1.95 22.01 -10.99
C ARG A 880 2.52 21.28 -9.78
N LEU A 881 1.99 20.08 -9.50
CA LEU A 881 2.45 19.24 -8.39
C LEU A 881 3.92 18.85 -8.55
N GLU A 882 4.37 18.40 -9.74
CA GLU A 882 5.78 18.19 -10.09
C GLU A 882 6.52 17.25 -9.09
N GLY A 883 5.81 16.28 -8.50
CA GLY A 883 6.31 15.37 -7.46
C GLY A 883 6.33 15.95 -6.04
N GLY A 884 5.89 17.19 -5.85
CA GLY A 884 5.67 17.83 -4.56
C GLY A 884 4.51 17.24 -3.77
N LYS A 885 4.28 17.79 -2.58
CA LYS A 885 3.16 17.42 -1.71
C LYS A 885 1.91 18.22 -2.04
N ILE A 886 0.76 17.59 -1.91
CA ILE A 886 -0.54 18.25 -2.05
C ILE A 886 -0.79 19.05 -0.76
N LEU A 887 -0.95 20.36 -0.87
CA LEU A 887 -1.29 21.21 0.27
C LEU A 887 -2.81 21.26 0.42
N ILE A 888 -3.29 20.97 1.63
CA ILE A 888 -4.71 21.02 1.97
C ILE A 888 -4.94 22.23 2.86
N LEU A 889 -5.36 23.34 2.26
CA LEU A 889 -5.58 24.60 2.96
C LEU A 889 -6.91 24.58 3.72
N ASN A 890 -6.96 25.36 4.80
CA ASN A 890 -8.11 25.47 5.71
C ASN A 890 -8.55 24.12 6.33
N SER A 891 -7.63 23.17 6.48
CA SER A 891 -7.93 21.86 7.09
C SER A 891 -8.31 21.96 8.58
N GLY A 892 -8.26 23.16 9.18
CA GLY A 892 -8.79 23.44 10.52
C GLY A 892 -10.32 23.56 10.57
N SER A 893 -11.00 23.57 9.41
CA SER A 893 -12.47 23.64 9.33
C SER A 893 -13.19 22.42 9.94
N SER A 894 -12.50 21.29 10.11
CA SER A 894 -12.95 20.11 10.85
C SER A 894 -11.75 19.35 11.44
N ASP A 895 -11.91 18.73 12.61
CA ASP A 895 -10.90 17.82 13.19
C ASP A 895 -10.81 16.48 12.44
N LYS A 896 -11.87 16.10 11.69
CA LYS A 896 -11.96 14.83 10.97
C LYS A 896 -11.06 14.77 9.74
N TRP A 897 -10.66 15.92 9.17
CA TRP A 897 -9.79 15.95 7.98
C TRP A 897 -8.51 15.16 8.16
N ALA A 898 -7.90 15.21 9.34
CA ALA A 898 -6.67 14.47 9.62
C ALA A 898 -6.82 12.95 9.49
N HIS A 899 -7.99 12.41 9.84
CA HIS A 899 -8.29 10.99 9.73
C HIS A 899 -8.63 10.61 8.29
N ILE A 900 -9.45 11.44 7.62
CA ILE A 900 -9.91 11.21 6.25
C ILE A 900 -8.73 11.21 5.28
N PHE A 901 -7.91 12.26 5.32
CA PHE A 901 -6.74 12.35 4.44
C PHE A 901 -5.69 11.27 4.74
N ARG A 902 -5.57 10.81 5.99
CA ARG A 902 -4.66 9.70 6.33
C ARG A 902 -5.07 8.41 5.64
N GLY A 903 -6.37 8.11 5.63
CA GLY A 903 -6.91 6.97 4.89
C GLY A 903 -6.66 7.12 3.39
N ALA A 904 -7.10 8.24 2.82
CA ALA A 904 -7.01 8.49 1.39
C ALA A 904 -5.56 8.53 0.86
N GLY A 905 -4.63 9.16 1.60
CA GLY A 905 -3.21 9.19 1.26
C GLY A 905 -2.54 7.82 1.36
N PHE A 906 -2.96 6.98 2.31
CA PHE A 906 -2.48 5.59 2.39
C PHE A 906 -2.92 4.76 1.18
N VAL A 907 -4.17 4.91 0.74
CA VAL A 907 -4.72 4.18 -0.42
C VAL A 907 -4.03 4.61 -1.72
N THR A 908 -3.89 5.92 -1.92
CA THR A 908 -3.36 6.48 -3.18
C THR A 908 -1.84 6.57 -3.23
N GLY A 909 -1.15 6.48 -2.09
CA GLY A 909 0.29 6.81 -2.01
C GLY A 909 0.57 8.30 -2.24
N SER A 910 -0.42 9.16 -2.02
CA SER A 910 -0.25 10.60 -2.17
C SER A 910 0.32 11.22 -0.91
N ASP A 911 1.43 11.93 -1.05
CA ASP A 911 1.96 12.77 0.01
C ASP A 911 1.18 14.09 0.03
N TYR A 912 0.79 14.51 1.24
CA TYR A 912 0.03 15.72 1.47
C TYR A 912 0.44 16.36 2.80
N ASP A 913 0.24 17.68 2.92
CA ASP A 913 0.37 18.41 4.18
C ASP A 913 -0.96 19.12 4.50
N LEU A 914 -1.38 19.02 5.77
CA LEU A 914 -2.61 19.65 6.26
C LEU A 914 -2.29 21.02 6.85
N VAL A 915 -2.75 22.08 6.18
CA VAL A 915 -2.55 23.45 6.63
C VAL A 915 -3.80 23.88 7.41
N LYS A 916 -3.69 23.82 8.74
CA LYS A 916 -4.80 24.10 9.65
C LYS A 916 -5.14 25.59 9.75
N GLN A 917 -4.22 26.47 9.39
CA GLN A 917 -4.41 27.90 9.45
C GLN A 917 -5.63 28.33 8.63
N GLU A 918 -6.42 29.26 9.16
CA GLU A 918 -7.53 29.87 8.43
C GLU A 918 -6.98 30.92 7.45
N LEU A 919 -6.74 30.46 6.23
CA LEU A 919 -6.29 31.29 5.13
C LEU A 919 -7.50 31.84 4.36
N ASP A 920 -7.43 33.11 4.01
CA ASP A 920 -8.38 33.78 3.11
C ASP A 920 -7.96 33.51 1.66
N SER A 921 -7.94 32.24 1.24
CA SER A 921 -7.21 31.83 0.03
C SER A 921 -8.06 31.63 -1.23
N SER A 922 -9.28 31.07 -1.15
CA SER A 922 -10.13 30.80 -2.34
C SER A 922 -11.59 30.47 -1.96
N ASP A 923 -12.40 30.00 -2.91
CA ASP A 923 -13.86 29.80 -2.80
C ASP A 923 -14.33 28.98 -1.59
N GLN A 924 -13.52 28.03 -1.07
CA GLN A 924 -13.84 27.26 0.13
C GLN A 924 -14.11 28.16 1.35
N VAL A 925 -13.52 29.35 1.39
CA VAL A 925 -13.69 30.29 2.50
C VAL A 925 -15.14 30.71 2.65
N SER A 926 -15.87 30.90 1.54
CA SER A 926 -17.29 31.29 1.60
C SER A 926 -18.20 30.18 2.15
N PHE A 927 -17.78 28.91 2.04
CA PHE A 927 -18.45 27.79 2.70
C PHE A 927 -18.13 27.74 4.20
N ILE A 928 -16.87 27.99 4.57
CA ILE A 928 -16.45 28.09 5.98
C ILE A 928 -17.21 29.24 6.65
N GLU A 929 -17.28 30.42 6.05
CA GLU A 929 -18.06 31.57 6.57
C GLU A 929 -19.55 31.24 6.75
N ALA A 930 -20.08 30.31 5.94
CA ALA A 930 -21.48 29.87 5.99
C ALA A 930 -21.75 28.69 6.94
N GLY A 931 -20.73 28.20 7.65
CA GLY A 931 -20.88 27.12 8.60
C GLY A 931 -20.66 25.71 8.03
N VAL A 932 -20.08 25.59 6.83
CA VAL A 932 -19.82 24.33 6.15
C VAL A 932 -18.33 23.98 6.21
N PRO A 933 -17.93 22.79 6.70
CA PRO A 933 -16.55 22.35 6.62
C PRO A 933 -16.03 22.32 5.18
N ALA A 934 -14.91 22.99 4.92
CA ALA A 934 -14.35 23.05 3.58
C ALA A 934 -12.82 23.09 3.57
N VAL A 935 -12.22 22.62 2.48
CA VAL A 935 -10.77 22.62 2.25
C VAL A 935 -10.46 22.98 0.80
N GLN A 936 -9.25 23.47 0.54
CA GLN A 936 -8.71 23.69 -0.80
C GLN A 936 -7.54 22.73 -1.06
N PHE A 937 -7.57 22.08 -2.21
CA PHE A 937 -6.42 21.39 -2.80
C PHE A 937 -5.56 22.41 -3.53
N PHE A 938 -4.26 22.39 -3.24
CA PHE A 938 -3.30 23.33 -3.79
C PHE A 938 -1.95 22.64 -4.05
N SER A 939 -1.34 22.87 -5.22
CA SER A 939 -0.05 22.27 -5.58
C SER A 939 1.18 23.04 -5.08
N GLY A 940 0.95 24.13 -4.33
CA GLY A 940 2.00 24.98 -3.78
C GLY A 940 2.27 26.20 -4.64
N PRO A 941 2.90 27.25 -4.07
CA PRO A 941 3.07 28.51 -4.77
C PRO A 941 4.11 28.39 -5.89
N LYS A 942 3.91 29.14 -6.98
CA LYS A 942 4.81 29.19 -8.13
C LYS A 942 5.13 30.64 -8.51
N ALA A 943 6.35 30.90 -8.97
CA ALA A 943 6.79 32.24 -9.37
C ALA A 943 6.01 32.85 -10.55
N ASP A 944 5.29 32.02 -11.31
CA ASP A 944 4.44 32.41 -12.45
C ASP A 944 3.00 32.77 -12.06
N TYR A 945 2.63 32.68 -10.78
CA TYR A 945 1.28 33.00 -10.30
C TYR A 945 0.86 34.40 -10.74
N HIS A 946 -0.36 34.53 -11.28
CA HIS A 946 -0.91 35.77 -11.83
C HIS A 946 -0.07 36.42 -12.95
N LYS A 947 0.69 35.63 -13.73
CA LYS A 947 1.52 36.14 -14.85
C LYS A 947 1.12 35.53 -16.19
N ALA A 948 1.44 36.25 -17.26
CA ALA A 948 1.26 35.78 -18.65
C ALA A 948 2.05 34.49 -18.97
N THR A 949 3.02 34.13 -18.12
CA THR A 949 3.82 32.90 -18.24
C THR A 949 3.16 31.66 -17.64
N ASP A 950 1.99 31.80 -16.99
CA ASP A 950 1.16 30.67 -16.57
C ASP A 950 0.43 30.08 -17.80
N THR A 951 1.06 29.08 -18.43
CA THR A 951 0.69 28.56 -19.75
C THR A 951 0.50 27.04 -19.72
N PRO A 952 -0.34 26.47 -20.61
CA PRO A 952 -0.60 25.01 -20.62
C PRO A 952 0.64 24.13 -20.78
N GLY A 953 1.71 24.64 -21.38
CA GLY A 953 2.97 23.90 -21.55
C GLY A 953 3.68 23.56 -20.23
N LYS A 954 3.30 24.19 -19.11
CA LYS A 954 3.88 23.95 -17.78
C LYS A 954 3.05 23.01 -16.90
N ILE A 955 1.93 22.49 -17.41
CA ILE A 955 0.98 21.73 -16.62
C ILE A 955 1.40 20.27 -16.50
N ASP A 956 1.47 19.81 -15.25
CA ASP A 956 1.69 18.43 -14.86
C ASP A 956 0.35 17.69 -14.76
N ALA A 957 -0.11 17.15 -15.90
CA ALA A 957 -1.36 16.40 -15.96
C ALA A 957 -1.35 15.14 -15.07
N ALA A 958 -0.19 14.52 -14.85
CA ALA A 958 -0.05 13.38 -13.94
C ALA A 958 -0.21 13.81 -12.47
N GLY A 959 0.28 15.00 -12.12
CA GLY A 959 0.07 15.63 -10.82
C GLY A 959 -1.40 15.97 -10.56
N ILE A 960 -2.15 16.44 -11.57
CA ILE A 960 -3.60 16.65 -11.46
C ILE A 960 -4.32 15.31 -11.29
N LEU A 961 -3.94 14.28 -12.06
CA LEU A 961 -4.51 12.92 -11.95
C LEU A 961 -4.36 12.38 -10.52
N LYS A 962 -3.16 12.51 -9.93
CA LYS A 962 -2.87 12.08 -8.55
C LYS A 962 -3.75 12.81 -7.53
N GLN A 963 -3.97 14.11 -7.71
CA GLN A 963 -4.89 14.89 -6.87
C GLN A 963 -6.36 14.47 -7.06
N ALA A 964 -6.79 14.14 -8.29
CA ALA A 964 -8.12 13.62 -8.57
C ALA A 964 -8.36 12.27 -7.88
N GLU A 965 -7.38 11.37 -7.89
CA GLU A 965 -7.45 10.09 -7.17
C GLU A 965 -7.55 10.28 -5.65
N LEU A 966 -6.74 11.18 -5.07
CA LEU A 966 -6.85 11.52 -3.65
C LEU A 966 -8.22 12.12 -3.32
N ALA A 967 -8.71 13.05 -4.14
CA ALA A 967 -10.01 13.66 -3.97
C ALA A 967 -11.13 12.62 -4.04
N ARG A 968 -11.07 11.68 -4.97
CA ARG A 968 -12.07 10.60 -5.12
C ARG A 968 -12.23 9.80 -3.83
N GLU A 969 -11.14 9.30 -3.24
CA GLU A 969 -11.20 8.52 -1.99
C GLU A 969 -11.85 9.32 -0.84
N ILE A 970 -11.62 10.63 -0.80
CA ILE A 970 -12.19 11.53 0.20
C ILE A 970 -13.68 11.75 -0.08
N ILE A 971 -14.05 11.96 -1.34
CA ILE A 971 -15.42 12.15 -1.78
C ILE A 971 -16.23 10.88 -1.55
N ASP A 972 -15.71 9.69 -1.84
CA ASP A 972 -16.38 8.42 -1.62
C ASP A 972 -16.70 8.21 -0.13
N TYR A 973 -15.75 8.56 0.76
CA TYR A 973 -15.99 8.55 2.20
C TYR A 973 -17.09 9.55 2.62
N LEU A 974 -17.00 10.80 2.17
CA LEU A 974 -17.89 11.88 2.58
C LEU A 974 -19.30 11.79 1.95
N ALA A 975 -19.38 11.35 0.70
CA ALA A 975 -20.61 11.16 -0.05
C ALA A 975 -21.23 9.77 0.17
N GLY A 976 -20.52 8.87 0.88
CA GLY A 976 -21.04 7.58 1.33
C GLY A 976 -21.99 7.70 2.52
N ASN A 977 -21.97 6.71 3.41
CA ASN A 977 -22.86 6.65 4.58
C ASN A 977 -22.24 7.22 5.87
N ALA A 978 -21.04 7.79 5.80
CA ALA A 978 -20.36 8.37 6.96
C ALA A 978 -21.21 9.47 7.61
N GLU A 979 -21.04 9.70 8.91
CA GLU A 979 -21.66 10.86 9.57
C GLU A 979 -21.15 12.19 8.99
N PHE A 980 -21.93 13.25 9.18
CA PHE A 980 -21.48 14.59 8.80
C PHE A 980 -20.23 14.96 9.60
N ILE A 981 -19.23 15.51 8.91
CA ILE A 981 -18.08 16.08 9.59
C ILE A 981 -18.48 17.43 10.18
N THR A 982 -17.90 17.77 11.32
CA THR A 982 -18.24 18.98 12.06
C THR A 982 -17.00 19.79 12.39
N ARG A 983 -17.19 21.09 12.62
CA ARG A 983 -16.14 21.98 13.13
C ARG A 983 -15.80 21.59 14.58
N PRO A 984 -14.54 21.78 15.03
CA PRO A 984 -14.18 21.51 16.42
C PRO A 984 -15.04 22.33 17.39
N SER A 985 -15.57 21.66 18.42
CA SER A 985 -16.43 22.29 19.44
C SER A 985 -15.74 23.49 20.10
N GLY A 986 -16.44 24.62 20.22
CA GLY A 986 -15.93 25.82 20.88
C GLY A 986 -15.10 26.78 20.01
N THR A 987 -14.93 26.48 18.72
CA THR A 987 -14.23 27.38 17.79
C THR A 987 -15.23 28.24 17.02
N PRO A 988 -15.30 29.56 17.22
CA PRO A 988 -16.20 30.43 16.47
C PRO A 988 -15.88 30.39 14.97
N TRP A 989 -16.90 30.57 14.13
CA TRP A 989 -16.71 30.73 12.69
C TRP A 989 -15.96 32.04 12.41
N PRO A 990 -14.99 32.07 11.47
CA PRO A 990 -14.32 33.29 11.11
C PRO A 990 -15.33 34.33 10.61
N SER A 991 -15.20 35.57 11.08
CA SER A 991 -15.92 36.71 10.50
C SER A 991 -15.34 37.05 9.12
N ALA A 992 -16.21 37.52 8.22
CA ALA A 992 -15.82 37.98 6.89
C ALA A 992 -14.67 39.00 6.99
N ALA A 993 -13.59 38.75 6.25
CA ALA A 993 -12.45 39.67 6.17
C ALA A 993 -12.83 40.98 5.47
N GLY A 994 -12.03 42.03 5.69
CA GLY A 994 -12.23 43.34 5.05
C GLY A 994 -12.19 43.26 3.53
N THR A 995 -13.07 44.00 2.86
CA THR A 995 -13.37 43.95 1.41
C THR A 995 -12.32 44.60 0.49
N GLY A 996 -11.05 44.67 0.92
CA GLY A 996 -9.97 45.31 0.15
C GLY A 996 -9.14 44.34 -0.70
N GLN A 997 -8.95 44.63 -1.98
CA GLN A 997 -7.93 43.96 -2.81
C GLN A 997 -6.52 44.41 -2.40
N ARG A 998 -5.56 43.50 -2.46
CA ARG A 998 -4.14 43.81 -2.30
C ARG A 998 -3.71 44.76 -3.44
N LYS A 999 -2.98 45.82 -3.08
CA LYS A 999 -2.50 46.84 -4.04
C LYS A 999 -0.99 46.84 -4.20
N VAL A 1000 -0.29 46.10 -3.35
CA VAL A 1000 1.17 46.10 -3.27
C VAL A 1000 1.74 44.71 -3.13
N SER A 1001 2.83 44.44 -3.85
CA SER A 1001 3.63 43.23 -3.70
C SER A 1001 4.93 43.50 -2.98
N THR A 1002 5.39 42.48 -2.25
CA THR A 1002 6.70 42.41 -1.60
C THR A 1002 7.63 41.41 -2.30
N GLY A 1003 7.09 40.60 -3.21
CA GLY A 1003 7.75 39.44 -3.81
C GLY A 1003 7.97 38.26 -2.86
N LEU A 1004 7.26 38.23 -1.73
CA LEU A 1004 7.24 37.07 -0.84
C LEU A 1004 6.52 35.90 -1.49
N VAL A 1005 7.17 34.75 -1.55
CA VAL A 1005 6.53 33.45 -1.76
C VAL A 1005 6.49 32.74 -0.41
N PRO A 1006 5.33 32.66 0.26
CA PRO A 1006 5.25 32.17 1.62
C PRO A 1006 5.32 30.64 1.69
N ASP A 1007 5.89 30.15 2.79
CA ASP A 1007 5.81 28.74 3.16
C ASP A 1007 4.50 28.49 3.95
N PHE A 1008 3.50 27.94 3.27
CA PHE A 1008 2.19 27.61 3.83
C PHE A 1008 2.24 26.50 4.90
N THR A 1009 3.33 25.74 4.99
CA THR A 1009 3.47 24.66 5.98
C THR A 1009 4.00 25.16 7.33
N PHE A 1010 4.51 26.39 7.38
CA PHE A 1010 5.06 26.97 8.59
C PHE A 1010 3.95 27.22 9.64
N GLN A 1011 4.13 26.64 10.83
CA GLN A 1011 3.19 26.75 11.96
C GLN A 1011 3.70 27.68 13.08
N GLY A 1012 4.87 28.31 12.89
CA GLY A 1012 5.43 29.24 13.87
C GLY A 1012 4.81 30.63 13.78
N LYS A 1013 5.18 31.51 14.72
CA LYS A 1013 4.78 32.92 14.70
C LYS A 1013 5.53 33.66 13.57
N GLY A 1014 4.79 34.37 12.73
CA GLY A 1014 5.31 35.10 11.57
C GLY A 1014 5.01 34.42 10.23
N VAL A 1015 5.58 34.97 9.15
CA VAL A 1015 5.48 34.40 7.80
C VAL A 1015 6.86 34.00 7.29
N ARG A 1016 7.10 32.70 7.18
CA ARG A 1016 8.36 32.17 6.62
C ARG A 1016 8.36 32.30 5.10
N ALA A 1017 9.46 32.80 4.56
CA ALA A 1017 9.69 32.83 3.12
C ALA A 1017 10.11 31.45 2.62
N GLN A 1018 9.31 30.85 1.74
CA GLN A 1018 9.75 29.69 0.96
C GLN A 1018 10.72 30.15 -0.12
N GLU A 1019 10.38 31.24 -0.81
CA GLU A 1019 11.21 31.88 -1.82
C GLU A 1019 11.00 33.40 -1.75
N ILE A 1020 12.00 34.14 -2.21
CA ILE A 1020 11.91 35.59 -2.42
C ILE A 1020 12.12 35.84 -3.91
N ALA A 1021 11.12 36.42 -4.57
CA ALA A 1021 11.15 36.66 -6.00
C ALA A 1021 12.35 37.57 -6.39
N PRO A 1022 13.16 37.21 -7.39
CA PRO A 1022 14.28 38.04 -7.83
C PRO A 1022 13.84 39.45 -8.23
N GLY A 1023 14.59 40.46 -7.81
CA GLY A 1023 14.29 41.88 -8.10
C GLY A 1023 13.11 42.47 -7.33
N SER A 1024 12.56 41.74 -6.36
CA SER A 1024 11.43 42.22 -5.53
C SER A 1024 11.85 43.15 -4.39
N PRO A 1025 10.90 43.85 -3.74
CA PRO A 1025 11.17 44.66 -2.54
C PRO A 1025 11.89 43.90 -1.42
N LEU A 1026 11.52 42.63 -1.16
CA LEU A 1026 12.18 41.83 -0.12
C LEU A 1026 13.58 41.36 -0.55
N ALA A 1027 13.79 41.07 -1.84
CA ALA A 1027 15.12 40.75 -2.37
C ALA A 1027 16.06 41.95 -2.21
N ALA A 1028 15.59 43.16 -2.53
CA ALA A 1028 16.34 44.41 -2.35
C ALA A 1028 16.65 44.71 -0.88
N ALA A 1029 15.79 44.26 0.04
CA ALA A 1029 16.01 44.33 1.48
C ALA A 1029 16.90 43.21 2.05
N GLY A 1030 17.39 42.31 1.19
CA GLY A 1030 18.35 41.26 1.54
C GLY A 1030 17.74 40.01 2.19
N LEU A 1031 16.42 39.84 2.15
CA LEU A 1031 15.79 38.62 2.66
C LEU A 1031 16.06 37.43 1.73
N LYS A 1032 16.25 36.26 2.33
CA LYS A 1032 16.47 34.98 1.65
C LYS A 1032 15.38 33.97 2.02
N ALA A 1033 15.31 32.88 1.26
CA ALA A 1033 14.50 31.73 1.63
C ALA A 1033 14.86 31.24 3.04
N GLY A 1034 13.85 30.87 3.83
CA GLY A 1034 13.98 30.45 5.23
C GLY A 1034 13.79 31.57 6.26
N ASP A 1035 13.93 32.84 5.87
CA ASP A 1035 13.71 33.97 6.79
C ASP A 1035 12.23 34.08 7.21
N VAL A 1036 11.96 34.53 8.44
CA VAL A 1036 10.60 34.65 9.00
C VAL A 1036 10.25 36.10 9.27
N ILE A 1037 9.29 36.66 8.53
CA ILE A 1037 8.80 38.02 8.76
C ILE A 1037 7.92 38.05 10.01
N ILE A 1038 8.28 38.90 10.97
CA ILE A 1038 7.58 39.03 12.26
C ILE A 1038 6.97 40.41 12.49
N ARG A 1039 7.38 41.45 11.73
CA ARG A 1039 6.74 42.77 11.70
C ARG A 1039 6.84 43.43 10.32
N LEU A 1040 5.81 44.21 9.98
CA LEU A 1040 5.80 45.09 8.81
C LEU A 1040 5.38 46.50 9.27
N GLY A 1041 6.33 47.43 9.26
CA GLY A 1041 6.19 48.74 9.88
C GLY A 1041 5.97 48.65 11.39
N ALA A 1042 4.86 49.23 11.87
CA ALA A 1042 4.46 49.14 13.27
C ALA A 1042 3.67 47.84 13.59
N ALA A 1043 3.15 47.15 12.57
CA ALA A 1043 2.25 46.02 12.73
C ALA A 1043 3.00 44.73 13.07
N PRO A 1044 2.64 44.01 14.15
CA PRO A 1044 3.10 42.64 14.36
C PRO A 1044 2.49 41.74 13.29
N ILE A 1045 3.33 40.87 12.72
CA ILE A 1045 2.93 39.84 11.78
C ILE A 1045 3.04 38.51 12.51
N ASP A 1046 1.91 38.02 12.97
CA ASP A 1046 1.84 36.74 13.67
C ASP A 1046 1.64 35.58 12.69
N ASP A 1047 1.07 35.87 11.51
CA ASP A 1047 0.59 34.86 10.58
C ASP A 1047 0.35 35.44 9.16
N LEU A 1048 0.05 34.57 8.18
CA LEU A 1048 -0.18 34.96 6.78
C LEU A 1048 -1.36 35.91 6.58
N ARG A 1049 -2.43 35.76 7.38
CA ARG A 1049 -3.61 36.63 7.32
C ARG A 1049 -3.24 38.05 7.75
N GLY A 1050 -2.54 38.20 8.88
CA GLY A 1050 -2.06 39.49 9.37
C GLY A 1050 -1.14 40.18 8.36
N TYR A 1051 -0.26 39.41 7.70
CA TYR A 1051 0.59 39.93 6.64
C TYR A 1051 -0.21 40.46 5.44
N SER A 1052 -1.18 39.68 4.95
CA SER A 1052 -2.03 40.07 3.83
C SER A 1052 -2.86 41.32 4.14
N GLU A 1053 -3.44 41.40 5.33
CA GLU A 1053 -4.21 42.57 5.77
C GLU A 1053 -3.38 43.85 5.84
N GLU A 1054 -2.12 43.78 6.29
CA GLU A 1054 -1.23 44.94 6.31
C GLU A 1054 -0.85 45.41 4.89
N LEU A 1055 -0.71 44.47 3.95
CA LEU A 1055 -0.48 44.81 2.55
C LEU A 1055 -1.72 45.42 1.88
N LYS A 1056 -2.93 44.94 2.18
CA LYS A 1056 -4.19 45.56 1.72
C LYS A 1056 -4.33 47.01 2.18
N ARG A 1057 -3.76 47.36 3.34
CA ARG A 1057 -3.74 48.72 3.91
C ARG A 1057 -2.63 49.61 3.34
N SER A 1058 -1.71 49.05 2.55
CA SER A 1058 -0.53 49.74 2.03
C SER A 1058 -0.68 50.14 0.55
N GLY A 1059 0.15 51.09 0.09
CA GLY A 1059 0.12 51.62 -1.27
C GLY A 1059 1.49 51.56 -1.98
N PRO A 1060 1.53 51.47 -3.32
CA PRO A 1060 2.78 51.36 -4.07
C PRO A 1060 3.71 52.55 -3.84
N GLY A 1061 5.03 52.32 -3.86
CA GLY A 1061 6.05 53.35 -3.65
C GLY A 1061 6.24 53.76 -2.18
N ARG A 1062 5.45 53.23 -1.25
CA ARG A 1062 5.63 53.46 0.18
C ARG A 1062 6.88 52.73 0.68
N LYS A 1063 7.76 53.46 1.39
CA LYS A 1063 8.84 52.85 2.18
C LYS A 1063 8.27 52.26 3.46
N VAL A 1064 8.63 51.03 3.76
CA VAL A 1064 8.23 50.31 4.97
C VAL A 1064 9.41 49.56 5.55
N THR A 1065 9.51 49.56 6.87
CA THR A 1065 10.48 48.77 7.61
C THR A 1065 9.96 47.34 7.75
N VAL A 1066 10.76 46.34 7.43
CA VAL A 1066 10.46 44.92 7.67
C VAL A 1066 11.38 44.38 8.75
N THR A 1067 10.80 43.73 9.77
CA THR A 1067 11.56 43.01 10.81
C THR A 1067 11.35 41.52 10.62
N TYR A 1068 12.45 40.77 10.56
CA TYR A 1068 12.45 39.35 10.24
C TYR A 1068 13.52 38.58 11.03
N LEU A 1069 13.30 37.29 11.26
CA LEU A 1069 14.28 36.37 11.80
C LEU A 1069 15.05 35.73 10.65
N SER A 1070 16.38 35.87 10.67
CA SER A 1070 17.28 35.18 9.76
C SER A 1070 18.22 34.31 10.59
N ASP A 1071 18.17 32.99 10.35
CA ASP A 1071 18.91 31.99 11.13
C ASP A 1071 18.67 32.14 12.65
N GLY A 1072 17.43 32.47 13.04
CA GLY A 1072 17.01 32.68 14.43
C GLY A 1072 17.37 34.05 15.03
N THR A 1073 18.10 34.91 14.30
CA THR A 1073 18.48 36.25 14.76
C THR A 1073 17.57 37.31 14.16
N GLU A 1074 17.06 38.22 14.99
CA GLU A 1074 16.22 39.33 14.54
C GLU A 1074 17.03 40.37 13.74
N ARG A 1075 16.50 40.75 12.57
CA ARG A 1075 17.06 41.75 11.66
C ARG A 1075 15.96 42.69 11.21
N THR A 1076 16.38 43.89 10.81
CA THR A 1076 15.47 44.93 10.30
C THR A 1076 16.05 45.55 9.03
N ALA A 1077 15.21 45.75 8.02
CA ALA A 1077 15.59 46.38 6.76
C ALA A 1077 14.48 47.33 6.26
N GLU A 1078 14.82 48.32 5.43
CA GLU A 1078 13.84 49.13 4.71
C GLU A 1078 13.60 48.56 3.30
N MET A 1079 12.35 48.55 2.86
CA MET A 1079 11.98 48.23 1.49
C MET A 1079 10.97 49.22 0.94
N THR A 1080 10.92 49.35 -0.40
CA THR A 1080 9.89 50.13 -1.09
C THR A 1080 8.89 49.18 -1.71
N LEU A 1081 7.61 49.28 -1.31
CA LEU A 1081 6.56 48.40 -1.80
C LEU A 1081 6.33 48.59 -3.31
N ALA A 1082 6.27 47.49 -4.06
CA ALA A 1082 5.95 47.50 -5.48
C ALA A 1082 4.43 47.45 -5.69
N ALA A 1083 3.92 47.90 -6.84
CA ALA A 1083 2.54 47.62 -7.22
C ALA A 1083 2.34 46.11 -7.41
N ASP A 1084 1.19 45.59 -6.96
CA ASP A 1084 0.82 44.17 -7.12
C ASP A 1084 0.40 43.81 -8.54
#